data_AF-A0A957APQ4-F1
#
_entry.id   AF-A0A957APQ4-F1
#
_cell.length_a   1.000
_cell.length_b   1.000
_cell.length_c   1.000
_cell.angle_alpha   90.00
_cell.angle_beta   90.00
_cell.angle_gamma   90.00
#
_symmetry.space_group_name_H-M   'P 1'
#
loop_
_entity.id
_entity.type
_entity.pdbx_description
1 polymer ?
#
loop_
_entity_poly.entity_id
_entity_poly.type
_entity_poly.pdbx_seq_one_letter_code
_entity_poly.pdbx_strand_id
1 'polypeptide(L)'
;MALQAGDLPSIAAGGLPAPDLWPSAVSRLAAEWRLPIDWIAAACLVAGIPCDTANGDPPAAVLRLANDQRDWLRVYLPDALEPAAHPVDVPALRLRALYRAIYCDAPEMRHILMLLAARHLRLFSDDADPALADEMLAVYVPAAQRLGMYHVRRAWVEECLRRQHSAVYTTQADTMGIQLEATSENLEALVIAQQAVWLVPRPGPGPTLPPADGGPLTLEARGWLVAHLRHELDRALRDVFGSQLPPYIDPVFDLPGHALNRAAEAGTTEQPQLVVRLFCRTADDCYRAMAAVHRVCPPAGATQSQAIRDFIAAPQPNGYRTLQTLGLWSPPAGDLPARLIKVYILTEEMYQVNEWGILAAAASDATARAAVVAWWNQLDGPSAELERRTKGRHKDIVAYVRDHPPGGSSRPLYCFSPAGQLFLLDEKNTALDFAYRVHTQLGPHTAQIQINGDVVPFATELRNADLVQVTFDMFLARIDFAWLGMAKSRRSRAKIRGALRRRASFIHPGRCTFEETVMRWFDLYHHRRDRAPYTPPICATADVEHFLERAAIRLGMSDLDALYGEIAGNAGRADKLAHRFISELISPNFRLPDGQSLSSNLQQIILCQACRPTPNDEDIKGQLLRKDTLVVHLNDCRQIRSDANLIDLQRDPQDNAESWPLYRFEISTPDFDGLLNRVLSLVYDIPHAYLFRINAEVNQLLRATIKLDVAAKLPQLCHDLRLQIARMADDTQVSYRPEPAGRRVEVRPADMSRRILNPFTEGEVTDWRFFGRDEIINAIIDWTYGNPLRSQTLFLYGQRRVGKSSLVKRIIEHEQDGLVEFPQRRVAPVLVDFRLASLDQPFTVAELLVQRVFDALHQPIPRLELHDDPIVWLDRQLTAAEHLYAPQRLLIIADEFDAGYGQVVRRRRRPIMLDKLWAIISRHPDIRWLLVVQDIYRIDPILQAALPHLPVDPPQINIRHLPRPVARQLIVDLSTRHEFHFAPPADAIPEQILDWTAGNPYLIHVLCRRLLDRVKRARRLEIRPIDLDGAVREVLGRPAYFDHLTQPLQGWRRDIVLYLAEALALGQSWPLATAKDELTDLFGLSDRELDGHITFLEQIGVLETVAAGPRRTVGFPIHLLHEALRDPDYSWGADPLGDIY
;
A
#
# COMPACT_ATOMS: atom_id res chain seq x y z
N MET A 1 14.21 8.03 52.37
CA MET A 1 14.06 7.33 53.68
C MET A 1 12.58 7.04 53.95
N ALA A 2 12.01 6.04 53.29
CA ALA A 2 10.84 5.27 53.74
C ALA A 2 10.59 4.12 52.74
N LEU A 3 11.55 3.19 52.68
CA LEU A 3 11.33 1.81 52.27
C LEU A 3 12.14 0.99 53.26
N GLN A 4 11.69 1.00 54.51
CA GLN A 4 12.02 -0.09 55.43
C GLN A 4 11.12 -1.25 55.03
N ALA A 5 11.73 -2.42 54.94
CA ALA A 5 11.04 -3.70 54.83
C ALA A 5 9.97 -3.79 55.94
N GLY A 6 8.72 -4.01 55.53
CA GLY A 6 7.58 -4.11 56.43
C GLY A 6 6.54 -3.03 56.16
N ASP A 7 5.68 -3.27 55.17
CA ASP A 7 4.26 -2.89 55.13
C ASP A 7 3.72 -3.06 53.69
N LEU A 8 3.37 -4.31 53.36
CA LEU A 8 2.43 -4.60 52.28
C LEU A 8 1.04 -4.09 52.74
N PRO A 9 0.30 -3.30 51.94
CA PRO A 9 -1.02 -2.84 52.33
C PRO A 9 -1.95 -4.04 52.52
N SER A 10 -2.53 -4.16 53.71
CA SER A 10 -3.57 -5.14 54.01
C SER A 10 -4.78 -4.85 53.13
N ILE A 11 -5.01 -5.70 52.13
CA ILE A 11 -6.25 -5.69 51.35
C ILE A 11 -7.36 -6.18 52.28
N ALA A 12 -8.33 -5.30 52.51
CA ALA A 12 -9.49 -5.55 53.35
C ALA A 12 -10.28 -6.77 52.87
N ALA A 13 -10.72 -7.55 53.86
CA ALA A 13 -11.42 -8.80 53.76
C ALA A 13 -12.67 -8.76 52.86
N GLY A 14 -12.64 -9.61 51.83
CA GLY A 14 -13.77 -10.01 51.01
C GLY A 14 -13.68 -11.50 50.66
N GLY A 15 -13.69 -12.35 51.70
CA GLY A 15 -13.98 -13.79 51.66
C GLY A 15 -13.34 -14.65 50.55
N LEU A 16 -12.08 -15.06 50.73
CA LEU A 16 -11.54 -16.31 50.17
C LEU A 16 -11.34 -17.32 51.31
N PRO A 17 -11.63 -18.62 51.12
CA PRO A 17 -11.52 -19.63 52.17
C PRO A 17 -10.07 -19.85 52.62
N ALA A 18 -9.89 -20.31 53.87
CA ALA A 18 -8.61 -20.35 54.59
C ALA A 18 -7.51 -21.21 53.89
N PRO A 19 -6.22 -20.80 53.98
CA PRO A 19 -5.12 -21.31 53.15
C PRO A 19 -4.31 -22.46 53.75
N ASP A 20 -4.95 -23.49 54.33
CA ASP A 20 -4.18 -24.49 55.12
C ASP A 20 -3.89 -25.84 54.43
N LEU A 21 -4.29 -26.11 53.17
CA LEU A 21 -4.10 -27.45 52.57
C LEU A 21 -3.90 -27.47 51.04
N TRP A 22 -2.68 -27.19 50.53
CA TRP A 22 -2.14 -27.60 49.20
C TRP A 22 -0.64 -27.19 49.07
N PRO A 23 0.24 -27.90 48.32
CA PRO A 23 1.66 -27.56 48.17
C PRO A 23 1.90 -26.08 47.90
N SER A 24 2.86 -25.52 48.62
CA SER A 24 3.17 -24.08 48.63
C SER A 24 3.37 -23.50 47.23
N ALA A 25 3.88 -24.27 46.25
CA ALA A 25 4.07 -23.79 44.88
C ALA A 25 2.77 -23.52 44.10
N VAL A 26 1.73 -24.36 44.25
CA VAL A 26 0.44 -24.19 43.55
C VAL A 26 -0.31 -22.98 44.10
N SER A 27 -0.37 -22.86 45.43
CA SER A 27 -1.01 -21.73 46.11
C SER A 27 -0.26 -20.41 45.84
N ARG A 28 1.08 -20.45 45.78
CA ARG A 28 1.91 -19.30 45.40
C ARG A 28 1.63 -18.86 43.96
N LEU A 29 1.65 -19.78 43.00
CA LEU A 29 1.40 -19.45 41.59
C LEU A 29 -0.05 -18.95 41.37
N ALA A 30 -1.02 -19.52 42.08
CA ALA A 30 -2.42 -19.05 42.03
C ALA A 30 -2.55 -17.61 42.51
N ALA A 31 -1.86 -17.27 43.60
CA ALA A 31 -1.82 -15.91 44.11
C ALA A 31 -1.06 -14.95 43.19
N GLU A 32 0.07 -15.39 42.63
CA GLU A 32 0.93 -14.59 41.76
C GLU A 32 0.27 -14.30 40.41
N TRP A 33 -0.22 -15.33 39.72
CA TRP A 33 -0.89 -15.19 38.43
C TRP A 33 -2.36 -14.78 38.57
N ARG A 34 -2.88 -14.73 39.80
CA ARG A 34 -4.26 -14.32 40.13
C ARG A 34 -5.29 -15.20 39.41
N LEU A 35 -4.99 -16.48 39.27
CA LEU A 35 -5.86 -17.48 38.63
C LEU A 35 -6.56 -18.32 39.70
N PRO A 36 -7.74 -18.90 39.38
CA PRO A 36 -8.40 -19.84 40.28
C PRO A 36 -7.46 -21.00 40.62
N ILE A 37 -7.35 -21.33 41.91
CA ILE A 37 -6.47 -22.39 42.38
C ILE A 37 -6.79 -23.75 41.74
N ASP A 38 -8.07 -24.00 41.43
CA ASP A 38 -8.54 -25.20 40.75
C ASP A 38 -7.98 -25.35 39.33
N TRP A 39 -7.74 -24.24 38.62
CA TRP A 39 -7.16 -24.25 37.27
C TRP A 39 -5.71 -24.69 37.31
N ILE A 40 -4.95 -24.16 38.27
CA ILE A 40 -3.54 -24.51 38.44
C ILE A 40 -3.40 -25.94 38.95
N ALA A 41 -4.25 -26.37 39.88
CA ALA A 41 -4.27 -27.75 40.34
C ALA A 41 -4.58 -28.73 39.19
N ALA A 42 -5.55 -28.40 38.33
CA ALA A 42 -5.86 -29.20 37.14
C ALA A 42 -4.69 -29.21 36.14
N ALA A 43 -4.03 -28.07 35.93
CA ALA A 43 -2.82 -27.96 35.11
C ALA A 43 -1.69 -28.88 35.61
N CYS A 44 -1.46 -28.95 36.92
CA CYS A 44 -0.48 -29.87 37.53
C CYS A 44 -0.79 -31.33 37.20
N LEU A 45 -2.06 -31.74 37.37
CA LEU A 45 -2.50 -33.11 37.08
C LEU A 45 -2.31 -33.48 35.60
N VAL A 46 -2.56 -32.53 34.69
CA VAL A 46 -2.37 -32.72 33.24
C VAL A 46 -0.89 -32.88 32.91
N ALA A 47 -0.01 -32.09 33.54
CA ALA A 47 1.44 -32.16 33.35
C ALA A 47 2.16 -33.24 34.16
N GLY A 48 1.42 -34.08 34.91
CA GLY A 48 2.00 -35.15 35.72
C GLY A 48 2.87 -34.65 36.88
N ILE A 49 2.61 -33.43 37.38
CA ILE A 49 3.27 -32.87 38.55
C ILE A 49 2.51 -33.32 39.80
N PRO A 50 3.17 -33.94 40.80
CA PRO A 50 2.50 -34.36 42.03
C PRO A 50 1.84 -33.17 42.73
N CYS A 51 0.55 -33.27 43.03
CA CYS A 51 -0.18 -32.30 43.82
C CYS A 51 -0.61 -32.96 45.13
N ASP A 52 0.31 -33.04 46.10
CA ASP A 52 0.04 -33.71 47.38
C ASP A 52 -1.02 -32.94 48.18
N THR A 53 -2.27 -33.42 48.16
CA THR A 53 -3.27 -33.02 49.14
C THR A 53 -3.05 -33.83 50.40
N ALA A 54 -3.13 -33.22 51.59
CA ALA A 54 -2.91 -33.94 52.86
C ALA A 54 -3.89 -35.11 53.11
N ASN A 55 -4.93 -35.28 52.27
CA ASN A 55 -5.98 -36.30 52.37
C ASN A 55 -6.21 -37.11 51.08
N GLY A 56 -5.17 -37.31 50.26
CA GLY A 56 -5.07 -38.48 49.39
C GLY A 56 -5.84 -38.50 48.06
N ASP A 57 -6.73 -37.56 47.75
CA ASP A 57 -7.33 -37.46 46.41
C ASP A 57 -7.64 -36.00 46.03
N PRO A 58 -7.44 -35.58 44.76
CA PRO A 58 -7.85 -34.26 44.28
C PRO A 58 -9.39 -34.16 44.19
N PRO A 59 -10.00 -32.98 44.48
CA PRO A 59 -11.44 -32.77 44.38
C PRO A 59 -11.99 -33.12 42.99
N ALA A 60 -13.21 -33.66 42.95
CA ALA A 60 -13.86 -34.08 41.69
C ALA A 60 -13.99 -32.94 40.65
N ALA A 61 -14.06 -31.68 41.08
CA ALA A 61 -14.07 -30.52 40.19
C ALA A 61 -12.74 -30.34 39.45
N VAL A 62 -11.62 -30.53 40.14
CA VAL A 62 -10.26 -30.43 39.58
C VAL A 62 -10.00 -31.57 38.60
N LEU A 63 -10.46 -32.79 38.93
CA LEU A 63 -10.36 -33.93 38.02
C LEU A 63 -11.14 -33.74 36.71
N ARG A 64 -12.34 -33.13 36.77
CA ARG A 64 -13.10 -32.76 35.56
C ARG A 64 -12.35 -31.75 34.71
N LEU A 65 -11.87 -30.66 35.32
CA LEU A 65 -11.08 -29.63 34.63
C LEU A 65 -9.81 -30.21 33.98
N ALA A 66 -9.14 -31.15 34.65
CA ALA A 66 -7.96 -31.81 34.11
C ALA A 66 -8.29 -32.70 32.90
N ASN A 67 -9.42 -33.41 32.92
CA ASN A 67 -9.87 -34.20 31.77
C ASN A 67 -10.30 -33.30 30.61
N ASP A 68 -11.04 -32.23 30.87
CA ASP A 68 -11.41 -31.24 29.85
C ASP A 68 -10.17 -30.62 29.19
N GLN A 69 -9.14 -30.32 29.97
CA GLN A 69 -7.85 -29.84 29.45
C GLN A 69 -7.13 -30.88 28.59
N ARG A 70 -7.13 -32.17 28.98
CA ARG A 70 -6.51 -33.23 28.18
C ARG A 70 -7.23 -33.42 26.85
N ASP A 71 -8.56 -33.38 26.85
CA ASP A 71 -9.32 -33.51 25.61
C ASP A 71 -9.10 -32.30 24.69
N TRP A 72 -9.01 -31.10 25.26
CA TRP A 72 -8.61 -29.91 24.49
C TRP A 72 -7.21 -30.04 23.89
N LEU A 73 -6.22 -30.47 24.67
CA LEU A 73 -4.86 -30.67 24.19
C LEU A 73 -4.81 -31.74 23.09
N ARG A 74 -5.54 -32.86 23.21
CA ARG A 74 -5.60 -33.89 22.15
C ARG A 74 -6.07 -33.34 20.80
N VAL A 75 -6.97 -32.36 20.81
CA VAL A 75 -7.56 -31.80 19.58
C VAL A 75 -6.64 -30.75 18.95
N TYR A 76 -6.08 -29.84 19.74
CA TYR A 76 -5.38 -28.66 19.22
C TYR A 76 -3.86 -28.73 19.32
N LEU A 77 -3.34 -29.48 20.28
CA LEU A 77 -1.91 -29.65 20.57
C LEU A 77 -1.62 -31.11 20.94
N PRO A 78 -1.87 -32.09 20.05
CA PRO A 78 -1.76 -33.51 20.37
C PRO A 78 -0.35 -33.89 20.87
N ASP A 79 0.69 -33.24 20.33
CA ASP A 79 2.09 -33.46 20.72
C ASP A 79 2.46 -32.85 22.08
N ALA A 80 1.56 -32.08 22.72
CA ALA A 80 1.79 -31.49 24.04
C ALA A 80 1.54 -32.48 25.19
N LEU A 81 0.90 -33.62 24.92
CA LEU A 81 0.56 -34.67 25.89
C LEU A 81 1.58 -35.81 25.95
N GLU A 82 2.37 -36.03 24.89
CA GLU A 82 3.37 -37.11 24.83
C GLU A 82 4.78 -36.52 24.65
N PRO A 83 5.73 -36.79 25.56
CA PRO A 83 7.13 -36.41 25.35
C PRO A 83 7.73 -37.31 24.26
N ALA A 84 7.97 -36.71 23.09
CA ALA A 84 8.84 -37.18 22.01
C ALA A 84 8.55 -38.56 21.38
N ALA A 85 7.94 -38.55 20.18
CA ALA A 85 7.98 -39.69 19.25
C ALA A 85 8.62 -39.37 17.88
N HIS A 86 8.76 -38.09 17.47
CA HIS A 86 9.33 -37.74 16.16
C HIS A 86 10.39 -36.63 16.23
N PRO A 87 11.66 -36.89 15.86
CA PRO A 87 12.77 -35.92 15.92
C PRO A 87 12.69 -34.76 14.92
N VAL A 88 11.58 -34.59 14.19
CA VAL A 88 11.53 -33.73 12.98
C VAL A 88 10.45 -32.63 13.05
N ASP A 89 9.62 -32.59 14.09
CA ASP A 89 8.63 -31.52 14.22
C ASP A 89 9.24 -30.25 14.82
N VAL A 90 9.62 -29.34 13.91
CA VAL A 90 10.27 -28.05 14.15
C VAL A 90 9.49 -27.26 15.22
N PRO A 91 10.14 -26.68 16.26
CA PRO A 91 9.50 -25.80 17.25
C PRO A 91 8.60 -24.70 16.66
N ALA A 92 8.93 -24.24 15.44
CA ALA A 92 8.11 -23.33 14.66
C ALA A 92 6.68 -23.86 14.35
N LEU A 93 6.51 -25.17 14.13
CA LEU A 93 5.21 -25.80 13.89
C LEU A 93 4.36 -25.82 15.16
N ARG A 94 4.95 -26.20 16.30
CA ARG A 94 4.28 -26.14 17.61
C ARG A 94 3.89 -24.71 17.98
N LEU A 95 4.77 -23.75 17.74
CA LEU A 95 4.49 -22.34 17.93
C LEU A 95 3.33 -21.86 17.05
N ARG A 96 3.29 -22.29 15.78
CA ARG A 96 2.17 -22.01 14.86
C ARG A 96 0.87 -22.66 15.33
N ALA A 97 0.89 -23.89 15.83
CA ALA A 97 -0.28 -24.58 16.37
C ALA A 97 -0.81 -23.88 17.65
N LEU A 98 0.08 -23.48 18.55
CA LEU A 98 -0.27 -22.70 19.73
C LEU A 98 -0.86 -21.33 19.36
N TYR A 99 -0.30 -20.66 18.34
CA TYR A 99 -0.88 -19.41 17.82
C TYR A 99 -2.25 -19.62 17.19
N ARG A 100 -2.47 -20.71 16.46
CA ARG A 100 -3.80 -21.06 15.96
C ARG A 100 -4.80 -21.26 17.10
N ALA A 101 -4.39 -21.94 18.18
CA ALA A 101 -5.25 -22.12 19.36
C ALA A 101 -5.57 -20.78 20.04
N ILE A 102 -4.63 -19.83 20.09
CA ILE A 102 -4.80 -18.49 20.68
C ILE A 102 -5.70 -17.58 19.80
N TYR A 103 -5.55 -17.63 18.47
CA TYR A 103 -6.13 -16.63 17.56
C TYR A 103 -7.30 -17.13 16.70
N CYS A 104 -7.45 -18.44 16.45
CA CYS A 104 -8.35 -18.96 15.42
C CYS A 104 -9.47 -19.88 15.95
N ASP A 105 -9.20 -20.75 16.93
CA ASP A 105 -10.13 -21.84 17.27
C ASP A 105 -10.95 -21.61 18.58
N ALA A 106 -10.59 -20.60 19.39
CA ALA A 106 -11.19 -20.21 20.68
C ALA A 106 -12.22 -21.17 21.35
N PRO A 107 -11.77 -22.22 22.05
CA PRO A 107 -12.46 -22.69 23.24
C PRO A 107 -11.69 -22.12 24.44
N GLU A 108 -12.33 -21.20 25.16
CA GLU A 108 -11.97 -20.71 26.51
C GLU A 108 -10.46 -20.55 26.83
N MET A 109 -9.97 -19.30 26.89
CA MET A 109 -8.59 -18.92 27.26
C MET A 109 -8.04 -19.61 28.52
N ARG A 110 -8.94 -20.13 29.39
CA ARG A 110 -8.61 -21.01 30.52
C ARG A 110 -7.63 -22.12 30.11
N HIS A 111 -7.83 -22.76 28.95
CA HIS A 111 -7.04 -23.91 28.53
C HIS A 111 -5.59 -23.54 28.21
N ILE A 112 -5.42 -22.37 27.60
CA ILE A 112 -4.10 -21.81 27.28
C ILE A 112 -3.39 -21.38 28.57
N LEU A 113 -4.07 -20.67 29.47
CA LEU A 113 -3.49 -20.23 30.74
C LEU A 113 -3.10 -21.42 31.63
N MET A 114 -3.92 -22.48 31.65
CA MET A 114 -3.60 -23.74 32.33
C MET A 114 -2.36 -24.41 31.72
N LEU A 115 -2.24 -24.46 30.40
CA LEU A 115 -1.04 -25.00 29.73
C LEU A 115 0.22 -24.21 30.11
N LEU A 116 0.16 -22.87 30.07
CA LEU A 116 1.28 -22.01 30.43
C LEU A 116 1.66 -22.15 31.91
N ALA A 117 0.67 -22.25 32.81
CA ALA A 117 0.91 -22.48 34.23
C ALA A 117 1.58 -23.84 34.49
N ALA A 118 1.13 -24.89 33.79
CA ALA A 118 1.73 -26.21 33.90
C ALA A 118 3.21 -26.21 33.48
N ARG A 119 3.53 -25.53 32.38
CA ARG A 119 4.90 -25.41 31.87
C ARG A 119 5.78 -24.54 32.77
N HIS A 120 5.23 -23.48 33.35
CA HIS A 120 5.90 -22.70 34.38
C HIS A 120 6.30 -23.58 35.57
N LEU A 121 5.35 -24.30 36.17
CA LEU A 121 5.63 -25.16 37.33
C LEU A 121 6.66 -26.25 37.01
N ARG A 122 6.63 -26.82 35.80
CA ARG A 122 7.62 -27.82 35.39
C ARG A 122 9.01 -27.22 35.22
N LEU A 123 9.13 -26.03 34.64
CA LEU A 123 10.42 -25.34 34.45
C LEU A 123 11.11 -25.02 35.78
N PHE A 124 10.34 -24.61 36.80
CA PHE A 124 10.85 -24.27 38.14
C PHE A 124 10.95 -25.47 39.10
N SER A 125 10.62 -26.69 38.65
CA SER A 125 10.81 -27.90 39.44
C SER A 125 12.27 -28.33 39.48
N ASP A 126 12.68 -29.05 40.54
CA ASP A 126 14.04 -29.57 40.66
C ASP A 126 14.37 -30.60 39.54
N ASP A 127 13.35 -31.32 39.06
CA ASP A 127 13.44 -32.39 38.03
C ASP A 127 13.26 -31.89 36.58
N ALA A 128 13.44 -30.59 36.28
CA ALA A 128 13.20 -30.06 34.94
C ALA A 128 14.25 -30.53 33.91
N ASP A 129 13.80 -31.16 32.83
CA ASP A 129 14.62 -31.65 31.71
C ASP A 129 15.24 -30.48 30.90
N PRO A 130 16.54 -30.49 30.55
CA PRO A 130 17.14 -29.53 29.62
C PRO A 130 16.37 -29.34 28.29
N ALA A 131 15.74 -30.40 27.77
CA ALA A 131 14.94 -30.32 26.54
C ALA A 131 13.68 -29.43 26.72
N LEU A 132 13.16 -29.32 27.95
CA LEU A 132 12.06 -28.41 28.26
C LEU A 132 12.49 -26.95 28.14
N ALA A 133 13.73 -26.63 28.52
CA ALA A 133 14.25 -25.26 28.39
C ALA A 133 14.34 -24.83 26.92
N ASP A 134 14.75 -25.73 26.02
CA ASP A 134 14.77 -25.48 24.57
C ASP A 134 13.35 -25.24 24.02
N GLU A 135 12.39 -26.06 24.45
CA GLU A 135 10.99 -25.91 24.09
C GLU A 135 10.39 -24.59 24.62
N MET A 136 10.71 -24.23 25.87
CA MET A 136 10.25 -22.99 26.50
C MET A 136 10.75 -21.76 25.74
N LEU A 137 12.03 -21.70 25.38
CA LEU A 137 12.59 -20.60 24.59
C LEU A 137 11.99 -20.52 23.18
N ALA A 138 11.79 -21.66 22.52
CA ALA A 138 11.34 -21.69 21.13
C ALA A 138 9.81 -21.49 20.95
N VAL A 139 9.00 -21.91 21.92
CA VAL A 139 7.53 -21.96 21.79
C VAL A 139 6.83 -21.05 22.80
N TYR A 140 7.08 -21.24 24.09
CA TYR A 140 6.26 -20.60 25.14
C TYR A 140 6.69 -19.17 25.45
N VAL A 141 7.99 -18.84 25.40
CA VAL A 141 8.52 -17.48 25.57
C VAL A 141 7.96 -16.51 24.51
N PRO A 142 7.96 -16.84 23.20
CA PRO A 142 7.28 -16.03 22.19
C PRO A 142 5.76 -15.92 22.42
N ALA A 143 5.13 -16.98 22.91
CA ALA A 143 3.69 -16.95 23.23
C ALA A 143 3.37 -15.99 24.38
N ALA A 144 4.15 -16.02 25.47
CA ALA A 144 4.02 -15.09 26.59
C ALA A 144 4.19 -13.63 26.16
N GLN A 145 5.13 -13.35 25.25
CA GLN A 145 5.31 -12.00 24.69
C GLN A 145 4.06 -11.52 23.95
N ARG A 146 3.43 -12.38 23.14
CA ARG A 146 2.21 -12.02 22.41
C ARG A 146 1.00 -11.83 23.31
N LEU A 147 0.95 -12.53 24.45
CA LEU A 147 -0.07 -12.35 25.49
C LEU A 147 0.23 -11.18 26.44
N GLY A 148 1.35 -10.46 26.23
CA GLY A 148 1.75 -9.34 27.07
C GLY A 148 2.26 -9.74 28.45
N MET A 149 2.56 -11.02 28.70
CA MET A 149 3.04 -11.54 29.98
C MET A 149 4.56 -11.33 30.12
N TYR A 150 5.01 -10.07 30.10
CA TYR A 150 6.44 -9.75 30.03
C TYR A 150 7.22 -10.15 31.30
N HIS A 151 6.62 -10.08 32.49
CA HIS A 151 7.24 -10.57 33.72
C HIS A 151 7.51 -12.07 33.65
N VAL A 152 6.48 -12.85 33.32
CA VAL A 152 6.58 -14.31 33.15
C VAL A 152 7.59 -14.69 32.07
N ARG A 153 7.57 -13.96 30.95
CA ARG A 153 8.57 -14.13 29.87
C ARG A 153 9.98 -13.91 30.39
N ARG A 154 10.20 -12.88 31.22
CA ARG A 154 11.53 -12.59 31.75
C ARG A 154 12.03 -13.71 32.65
N ALA A 155 11.19 -14.16 33.57
CA ALA A 155 11.50 -15.28 34.47
C ALA A 155 11.82 -16.58 33.70
N TRP A 156 11.06 -16.90 32.65
CA TRP A 156 11.32 -18.08 31.83
C TRP A 156 12.65 -18.03 31.09
N VAL A 157 13.01 -16.89 30.49
CA VAL A 157 14.30 -16.75 29.80
C VAL A 157 15.48 -16.92 30.76
N GLU A 158 15.42 -16.31 31.95
CA GLU A 158 16.47 -16.46 32.96
C GLU A 158 16.65 -17.91 33.37
N GLU A 159 15.55 -18.59 33.70
CA GLU A 159 15.59 -19.95 34.19
C GLU A 159 16.02 -20.95 33.10
N CYS A 160 15.57 -20.77 31.86
CA CYS A 160 15.98 -21.61 30.73
C CYS A 160 17.49 -21.51 30.48
N LEU A 161 18.04 -20.30 30.43
CA LEU A 161 19.46 -20.09 30.16
C LEU A 161 20.34 -20.50 31.33
N ARG A 162 19.89 -20.27 32.57
CA ARG A 162 20.56 -20.75 33.78
C ARG A 162 20.69 -22.29 33.78
N ARG A 163 19.66 -23.01 33.31
CA ARG A 163 19.68 -24.47 33.23
C ARG A 163 20.47 -25.01 32.03
N GLN A 164 20.32 -24.43 30.84
CA GLN A 164 21.04 -24.86 29.63
C GLN A 164 22.54 -24.57 29.71
N HIS A 165 22.91 -23.40 30.23
CA HIS A 165 24.26 -22.85 30.14
C HIS A 165 24.72 -22.25 31.48
N SER A 166 24.57 -23.00 32.57
CA SER A 166 24.89 -22.56 33.95
C SER A 166 26.26 -21.89 34.11
N ALA A 167 27.32 -22.42 33.48
CA ALA A 167 28.66 -21.83 33.55
C ALA A 167 28.75 -20.47 32.83
N VAL A 168 28.13 -20.34 31.65
CA VAL A 168 28.09 -19.08 30.87
C VAL A 168 27.23 -18.05 31.60
N TYR A 169 26.09 -18.49 32.14
CA TYR A 169 25.19 -17.67 32.96
C TYR A 169 25.89 -17.12 34.20
N THR A 170 26.62 -17.96 34.95
CA THR A 170 27.38 -17.56 36.14
C THR A 170 28.50 -16.58 35.78
N THR A 171 29.23 -16.85 34.70
CA THR A 171 30.28 -15.94 34.20
C THR A 171 29.72 -14.57 33.81
N GLN A 172 28.53 -14.54 33.18
CA GLN A 172 27.84 -13.31 32.84
C GLN A 172 27.38 -12.57 34.11
N ALA A 173 26.80 -13.27 35.09
CA ALA A 173 26.39 -12.68 36.36
C ALA A 173 27.58 -12.08 37.12
N ASP A 174 28.72 -12.77 37.17
CA ASP A 174 29.96 -12.27 37.77
C ASP A 174 30.49 -11.04 37.04
N THR A 175 30.44 -11.03 35.70
CA THR A 175 30.80 -9.85 34.86
C THR A 175 29.85 -8.67 35.11
N MET A 176 28.62 -8.96 35.52
CA MET A 176 27.62 -7.97 35.93
C MET A 176 27.78 -7.53 37.38
N GLY A 177 28.61 -8.22 38.19
CA GLY A 177 28.81 -7.96 39.61
C GLY A 177 27.64 -8.46 40.48
N ILE A 178 26.92 -9.47 39.99
CA ILE A 178 25.78 -10.11 40.66
C ILE A 178 26.26 -11.43 41.25
N GLN A 179 26.13 -11.58 42.56
CA GLN A 179 26.43 -12.83 43.25
C GLN A 179 25.18 -13.71 43.28
N LEU A 180 25.23 -14.84 42.57
CA LEU A 180 24.13 -15.80 42.54
C LEU A 180 24.18 -16.71 43.77
N GLU A 181 23.07 -16.83 44.48
CA GLU A 181 22.85 -17.91 45.45
C GLU A 181 22.31 -19.16 44.71
N ALA A 182 22.58 -20.36 45.23
CA ALA A 182 22.48 -21.61 44.49
C ALA A 182 21.07 -21.97 43.97
N THR A 183 19.98 -21.45 44.55
CA THR A 183 18.61 -21.87 44.24
C THR A 183 17.59 -20.80 44.63
N SER A 184 17.28 -19.85 43.76
CA SER A 184 16.23 -18.85 44.02
C SER A 184 15.25 -18.80 42.84
N GLU A 185 13.99 -19.17 43.11
CA GLU A 185 12.83 -18.89 42.23
C GLU A 185 12.68 -17.38 41.97
N ASN A 186 13.18 -16.53 42.88
CA ASN A 186 13.12 -15.07 42.81
C ASN A 186 14.44 -14.45 42.34
N LEU A 187 15.01 -14.99 41.28
CA LEU A 187 16.28 -14.52 40.73
C LEU A 187 16.19 -13.05 40.26
N GLU A 188 15.05 -12.62 39.68
CA GLU A 188 14.82 -11.21 39.32
C GLU A 188 14.87 -10.29 40.56
N ALA A 189 14.24 -10.68 41.68
CA ALA A 189 14.24 -9.88 42.90
C ALA A 189 15.63 -9.81 43.56
N LEU A 190 16.38 -10.91 43.57
CA LEU A 190 17.76 -10.95 44.06
C LEU A 190 18.65 -10.01 43.26
N VAL A 191 18.55 -10.08 41.93
CA VAL A 191 19.30 -9.20 41.02
C VAL A 191 18.94 -7.74 41.27
N ILE A 192 17.64 -7.40 41.33
CA ILE A 192 17.17 -6.03 41.62
C ILE A 192 17.69 -5.53 42.98
N ALA A 193 17.66 -6.37 44.02
CA ALA A 193 18.15 -6.00 45.35
C ALA A 193 19.65 -5.71 45.37
N GLN A 194 20.46 -6.50 44.65
CA GLN A 194 21.90 -6.28 44.52
C GLN A 194 22.21 -5.04 43.67
N GLN A 195 21.43 -4.80 42.61
CA GLN A 195 21.55 -3.59 41.78
C GLN A 195 21.18 -2.32 42.55
N ALA A 196 20.25 -2.40 43.52
CA ALA A 196 19.86 -1.24 44.33
C ALA A 196 21.04 -0.64 45.13
N VAL A 197 22.04 -1.45 45.48
CA VAL A 197 23.28 -0.98 46.14
C VAL A 197 24.06 -0.01 45.25
N TRP A 198 23.96 -0.13 43.93
CA TRP A 198 24.63 0.74 42.96
C TRP A 198 24.02 2.14 42.88
N LEU A 199 22.82 2.33 43.45
CA LEU A 199 22.09 3.60 43.42
C LEU A 199 22.49 4.56 44.56
N VAL A 200 23.36 4.14 45.49
CA VAL A 200 23.78 4.95 46.65
C VAL A 200 25.06 5.74 46.31
N PRO A 201 25.04 7.09 46.38
CA PRO A 201 26.23 7.89 46.11
C PRO A 201 27.33 7.62 47.14
N ARG A 202 28.56 7.34 46.68
CA ARG A 202 29.74 7.23 47.56
C ARG A 202 30.50 8.56 47.60
N PRO A 203 30.79 9.14 48.79
CA PRO A 203 31.57 10.36 48.90
C PRO A 203 33.06 10.10 48.61
N GLY A 204 33.62 10.79 47.60
CA GLY A 204 35.05 10.74 47.23
C GLY A 204 35.31 11.28 45.81
N PRO A 205 36.58 11.56 45.43
CA PRO A 205 36.92 11.80 44.02
C PRO A 205 36.51 10.57 43.20
N GLY A 206 35.82 10.79 42.08
CA GLY A 206 35.26 9.70 41.26
C GLY A 206 36.32 8.67 40.85
N PRO A 207 35.95 7.39 40.67
CA PRO A 207 36.90 6.33 40.35
C PRO A 207 37.65 6.64 39.04
N THR A 208 38.92 6.24 38.94
CA THR A 208 39.64 6.22 37.66
C THR A 208 38.95 5.24 36.72
N LEU A 209 38.35 5.76 35.66
CA LEU A 209 37.61 4.99 34.66
C LEU A 209 38.58 4.44 33.60
N PRO A 210 38.38 3.22 33.10
CA PRO A 210 39.25 2.63 32.08
C PRO A 210 39.19 3.44 30.76
N PRO A 211 40.27 3.45 29.95
CA PRO A 211 40.31 4.14 28.65
C PRO A 211 39.28 3.58 27.67
N ALA A 212 38.98 4.35 26.60
CA ALA A 212 37.89 4.09 25.65
C ALA A 212 37.91 2.71 24.96
N ASP A 213 39.04 2.01 24.97
CA ASP A 213 39.34 0.85 24.11
C ASP A 213 39.28 -0.52 24.82
N GLY A 214 38.27 -0.77 25.66
CA GLY A 214 37.72 -2.15 25.76
C GLY A 214 37.98 -3.00 27.01
N GLY A 215 37.79 -2.45 28.22
CA GLY A 215 37.57 -3.26 29.44
C GLY A 215 36.14 -3.13 29.97
N PRO A 216 35.53 -4.18 30.58
CA PRO A 216 34.25 -4.03 31.27
C PRO A 216 34.38 -3.02 32.41
N LEU A 217 33.41 -2.10 32.53
CA LEU A 217 33.38 -1.15 33.66
C LEU A 217 33.36 -1.91 34.98
N THR A 218 34.18 -1.47 35.96
CA THR A 218 34.14 -1.98 37.32
C THR A 218 32.78 -1.69 37.96
N LEU A 219 32.39 -2.51 38.96
CA LEU A 219 31.12 -2.35 39.67
C LEU A 219 30.97 -0.93 40.28
N GLU A 220 32.07 -0.41 40.83
CA GLU A 220 32.12 0.93 41.41
C GLU A 220 31.97 2.04 40.37
N ALA A 221 32.59 1.88 39.19
CA ALA A 221 32.40 2.79 38.07
C ALA A 221 30.95 2.81 37.55
N ARG A 222 30.31 1.64 37.47
CA ARG A 222 28.88 1.53 37.08
C ARG A 222 27.98 2.22 38.09
N GLY A 223 28.17 1.95 39.39
CA GLY A 223 27.37 2.59 40.44
C GLY A 223 27.52 4.10 40.46
N TRP A 224 28.73 4.61 40.28
CA TRP A 224 28.96 6.05 40.19
C TRP A 224 28.23 6.68 39.00
N LEU A 225 28.32 6.08 37.80
CA LEU A 225 27.64 6.59 36.60
C LEU A 225 26.12 6.61 36.73
N VAL A 226 25.52 5.54 37.30
CA VAL A 226 24.07 5.45 37.49
C VAL A 226 23.59 6.45 38.54
N ALA A 227 24.30 6.58 39.66
CA ALA A 227 23.97 7.56 40.68
C ALA A 227 24.02 8.98 40.11
N HIS A 228 24.99 9.27 39.25
CA HIS A 228 25.10 10.57 38.58
C HIS A 228 23.95 10.82 37.61
N LEU A 229 23.68 9.89 36.69
CA LEU A 229 22.56 9.97 35.77
C LEU A 229 21.22 10.16 36.51
N ARG A 230 20.99 9.39 37.58
CA ARG A 230 19.79 9.52 38.42
C ARG A 230 19.69 10.90 39.03
N HIS A 231 20.80 11.45 39.53
CA HIS A 231 20.84 12.79 40.12
C HIS A 231 20.52 13.88 39.10
N GLU A 232 21.05 13.78 37.88
CA GLU A 232 20.74 14.73 36.80
C GLU A 232 19.28 14.65 36.36
N LEU A 233 18.74 13.45 36.20
CA LEU A 233 17.33 13.23 35.89
C LEU A 233 16.41 13.73 37.01
N ASP A 234 16.76 13.48 38.28
CA ASP A 234 15.98 13.95 39.42
C ASP A 234 15.94 15.48 39.49
N ARG A 235 17.07 16.14 39.22
CA ARG A 235 17.13 17.60 39.10
C ARG A 235 16.25 18.10 37.95
N ALA A 236 16.40 17.54 36.75
CA ALA A 236 15.62 17.95 35.58
C ALA A 236 14.11 17.74 35.76
N LEU A 237 13.70 16.64 36.44
CA LEU A 237 12.31 16.39 36.76
C LEU A 237 11.80 17.38 37.81
N ARG A 238 12.57 17.70 38.86
CA ARG A 238 12.17 18.74 39.83
C ARG A 238 11.98 20.11 39.16
N ASP A 239 12.81 20.46 38.19
CA ASP A 239 12.68 21.73 37.46
C ASP A 239 11.38 21.80 36.63
N VAL A 240 10.92 20.67 36.07
CA VAL A 240 9.70 20.60 35.25
C VAL A 240 8.43 20.44 36.08
N PHE A 241 8.50 19.75 37.22
CA PHE A 241 7.35 19.48 38.07
C PHE A 241 7.19 20.47 39.24
N GLY A 242 8.24 21.23 39.57
CA GLY A 242 8.20 22.29 40.59
C GLY A 242 7.83 21.77 41.97
N SER A 243 6.73 22.28 42.54
CA SER A 243 6.20 21.84 43.85
C SER A 243 5.38 20.55 43.79
N GLN A 244 5.08 20.01 42.60
CA GLN A 244 4.43 18.71 42.45
C GLN A 244 5.45 17.60 42.71
N LEU A 245 5.00 16.48 43.30
CA LEU A 245 5.85 15.28 43.46
C LEU A 245 6.36 14.81 42.08
N PRO A 246 7.68 14.82 41.84
CA PRO A 246 8.24 14.42 40.55
C PRO A 246 8.06 12.91 40.32
N PRO A 247 8.10 12.44 39.05
CA PRO A 247 8.09 11.03 38.71
C PRO A 247 9.17 10.23 39.43
N TYR A 248 8.85 8.99 39.82
CA TYR A 248 9.83 8.10 40.44
C TYR A 248 10.75 7.50 39.38
N ILE A 249 12.07 7.60 39.60
CA ILE A 249 13.11 7.09 38.71
C ILE A 249 13.58 5.73 39.19
N ASP A 250 13.49 4.75 38.30
CA ASP A 250 13.91 3.36 38.53
C ASP A 250 14.92 2.93 37.46
N PRO A 251 16.23 3.09 37.71
CA PRO A 251 17.27 2.56 36.83
C PRO A 251 17.39 1.05 37.02
N VAL A 252 17.14 0.29 35.97
CA VAL A 252 17.17 -1.17 35.93
C VAL A 252 18.22 -1.62 34.94
N PHE A 253 19.12 -2.50 35.36
CA PHE A 253 20.01 -3.17 34.43
C PHE A 253 19.37 -4.45 33.93
N ASP A 254 19.79 -4.83 32.72
CA ASP A 254 19.38 -6.09 32.14
C ASP A 254 19.68 -7.28 33.06
N LEU A 255 18.89 -8.34 32.95
CA LEU A 255 19.16 -9.58 33.67
C LEU A 255 20.22 -10.42 32.92
N PRO A 256 21.03 -11.25 33.60
CA PRO A 256 22.13 -12.00 32.98
C PRO A 256 21.69 -12.88 31.80
N GLY A 257 20.55 -13.58 31.93
CA GLY A 257 19.99 -14.41 30.88
C GLY A 257 19.49 -13.58 29.68
N HIS A 258 18.77 -12.47 29.90
CA HIS A 258 18.36 -11.58 28.80
C HIS A 258 19.55 -11.01 28.04
N ALA A 259 20.63 -10.64 28.73
CA ALA A 259 21.85 -10.19 28.10
C ALA A 259 22.47 -11.27 27.20
N LEU A 260 22.52 -12.53 27.68
CA LEU A 260 22.99 -13.67 26.90
C LEU A 260 22.08 -14.00 25.71
N ASN A 261 20.76 -13.98 25.90
CA ASN A 261 19.80 -14.23 24.83
C ASN A 261 19.95 -13.22 23.69
N ARG A 262 20.10 -11.92 24.03
CA ARG A 262 20.32 -10.88 23.02
C ARG A 262 21.68 -11.02 22.34
N ALA A 263 22.74 -11.35 23.07
CA ALA A 263 24.07 -11.55 22.49
C ALA A 263 24.05 -12.70 21.47
N ALA A 264 23.31 -13.78 21.75
CA ALA A 264 23.10 -14.88 20.83
C ALA A 264 22.32 -14.46 19.57
N GLU A 265 21.27 -13.64 19.71
CA GLU A 265 20.47 -13.12 18.59
C GLU A 265 21.23 -12.12 17.71
N ALA A 266 22.09 -11.27 18.30
CA ALA A 266 22.84 -10.23 17.59
C ALA A 266 24.18 -10.70 17.00
N GLY A 267 24.66 -11.89 17.37
CA GLY A 267 25.96 -12.41 16.92
C GLY A 267 27.16 -11.62 17.44
N THR A 268 26.98 -10.82 18.49
CA THR A 268 27.98 -9.91 19.07
C THR A 268 28.01 -10.00 20.59
N THR A 269 29.17 -9.79 21.22
CA THR A 269 29.32 -9.60 22.67
C THR A 269 28.77 -8.23 23.10
N GLU A 270 27.43 -8.08 23.07
CA GLU A 270 26.80 -6.86 23.61
C GLU A 270 26.95 -6.78 25.13
N GLN A 271 27.30 -5.58 25.62
CA GLN A 271 27.35 -5.30 27.06
C GLN A 271 25.92 -5.19 27.65
N PRO A 272 25.74 -5.46 28.96
CA PRO A 272 24.47 -5.26 29.63
C PRO A 272 23.97 -3.82 29.47
N GLN A 273 22.73 -3.67 29.00
CA GLN A 273 22.12 -2.36 28.73
C GLN A 273 21.51 -1.78 30.02
N LEU A 274 21.75 -0.49 30.26
CA LEU A 274 21.06 0.27 31.31
C LEU A 274 19.73 0.78 30.75
N VAL A 275 18.65 0.49 31.47
CA VAL A 275 17.31 0.97 31.18
C VAL A 275 16.84 1.86 32.33
N VAL A 276 16.20 2.99 32.03
CA VAL A 276 15.59 3.84 33.05
C VAL A 276 14.08 3.79 32.90
N ARG A 277 13.35 3.49 33.97
CA ARG A 277 11.90 3.57 34.02
C ARG A 277 11.48 4.80 34.82
N LEU A 278 10.51 5.57 34.32
CA LEU A 278 9.94 6.73 34.97
C LEU A 278 8.46 6.49 35.24
N PHE A 279 8.09 6.43 36.52
CA PHE A 279 6.73 6.21 36.97
C PHE A 279 6.03 7.54 37.22
N CYS A 280 5.08 7.85 36.35
CA CYS A 280 4.27 9.08 36.37
C CYS A 280 2.87 8.81 36.94
N ARG A 281 2.16 9.86 37.37
CA ARG A 281 0.81 9.72 37.93
C ARG A 281 -0.27 9.65 36.86
N THR A 282 -0.09 10.38 35.77
CA THR A 282 -1.04 10.48 34.65
C THR A 282 -0.32 10.34 33.31
N ALA A 283 -1.07 10.06 32.24
CA ALA A 283 -0.51 10.01 30.89
C ALA A 283 0.10 11.36 30.46
N ASP A 284 -0.50 12.48 30.85
CA ASP A 284 0.01 13.83 30.58
C ASP A 284 1.36 14.06 31.28
N ASP A 285 1.49 13.59 32.52
CA ASP A 285 2.77 13.64 33.24
C ASP A 285 3.86 12.82 32.54
N CYS A 286 3.52 11.75 31.82
CA CYS A 286 4.49 11.00 31.03
C CYS A 286 5.10 11.87 29.91
N TYR A 287 4.29 12.67 29.21
CA TYR A 287 4.79 13.58 28.17
C TYR A 287 5.62 14.73 28.77
N ARG A 288 5.23 15.24 29.95
CA ARG A 288 6.02 16.24 30.70
C ARG A 288 7.38 15.69 31.13
N ALA A 289 7.40 14.46 31.65
CA ALA A 289 8.62 13.79 32.07
C ALA A 289 9.56 13.53 30.88
N MET A 290 9.02 13.23 29.69
CA MET A 290 9.82 13.07 28.47
C MET A 290 10.63 14.32 28.13
N ALA A 291 10.04 15.50 28.26
CA ALA A 291 10.73 16.77 28.05
C ALA A 291 11.89 16.98 29.05
N ALA A 292 11.73 16.54 30.31
CA ALA A 292 12.80 16.57 31.30
C ALA A 292 13.94 15.59 30.96
N VAL A 293 13.59 14.38 30.52
CA VAL A 293 14.55 13.35 30.09
C VAL A 293 15.39 13.84 28.92
N HIS A 294 14.79 14.46 27.90
CA HIS A 294 15.53 14.94 26.72
C HIS A 294 16.51 16.08 27.01
N ARG A 295 16.35 16.80 28.14
CA ARG A 295 17.35 17.79 28.60
C ARG A 295 18.63 17.13 29.11
N VAL A 296 18.51 15.94 29.72
CA VAL A 296 19.63 15.19 30.30
C VAL A 296 20.22 14.21 29.29
N CYS A 297 19.36 13.54 28.53
CA CYS A 297 19.69 12.54 27.53
C CYS A 297 19.07 12.95 26.19
N PRO A 298 19.74 13.82 25.39
CA PRO A 298 19.30 14.15 24.04
C PRO A 298 18.99 12.89 23.22
N PRO A 299 17.90 12.85 22.43
CA PRO A 299 17.51 11.65 21.69
C PRO A 299 18.61 11.19 20.71
N ALA A 300 18.88 9.89 20.68
CA ALA A 300 19.92 9.29 19.84
C ALA A 300 19.35 8.83 18.48
N GLY A 301 19.81 9.43 17.38
CA GLY A 301 19.45 9.06 16.01
C GLY A 301 19.41 10.25 15.05
N ALA A 302 19.59 10.02 13.75
CA ALA A 302 19.58 11.09 12.73
C ALA A 302 18.19 11.72 12.50
N THR A 303 17.13 11.17 13.13
CA THR A 303 15.71 11.51 12.95
C THR A 303 14.97 11.32 14.30
N GLN A 304 14.17 12.27 14.76
CA GLN A 304 13.47 12.17 16.06
C GLN A 304 12.44 11.02 16.10
N SER A 305 11.89 10.66 14.94
CA SER A 305 10.90 9.59 14.76
C SER A 305 11.43 8.17 15.03
N GLN A 306 12.75 7.96 14.95
CA GLN A 306 13.37 6.67 15.31
C GLN A 306 13.76 6.58 16.79
N ALA A 307 13.92 7.73 17.48
CA ALA A 307 14.36 7.80 18.86
C ALA A 307 13.20 7.66 19.88
N ILE A 308 11.98 8.05 19.51
CA ILE A 308 10.80 8.06 20.39
C ILE A 308 9.72 7.10 19.87
N ARG A 309 9.21 6.22 20.73
CA ARG A 309 8.07 5.34 20.42
C ARG A 309 6.93 5.59 21.40
N ASP A 310 5.81 6.07 20.89
CA ASP A 310 4.62 6.40 21.67
C ASP A 310 3.59 5.27 21.61
N PHE A 311 3.71 4.33 22.56
CA PHE A 311 2.73 3.27 22.75
C PHE A 311 1.59 3.70 23.69
N ILE A 312 1.57 4.94 24.19
CA ILE A 312 0.43 5.48 24.94
C ILE A 312 -0.66 5.90 23.93
N ALA A 313 -0.31 6.64 22.88
CA ALA A 313 -1.23 7.05 21.82
C ALA A 313 -1.59 5.90 20.87
N ALA A 314 -0.66 4.97 20.61
CA ALA A 314 -0.86 3.80 19.77
C ALA A 314 -0.44 2.49 20.50
N PRO A 315 -1.30 1.95 21.38
CA PRO A 315 -1.01 0.71 22.10
C PRO A 315 -0.76 -0.48 21.16
N GLN A 316 0.09 -1.41 21.57
CA GLN A 316 0.27 -2.67 20.82
C GLN A 316 -0.97 -3.57 20.94
N PRO A 317 -1.15 -4.55 20.03
CA PRO A 317 -2.29 -5.46 20.06
C PRO A 317 -2.47 -6.26 21.35
N ASN A 318 -1.41 -6.43 22.14
CA ASN A 318 -1.42 -7.10 23.44
C ASN A 318 -1.73 -6.16 24.63
N GLY A 319 -2.07 -4.89 24.35
CA GLY A 319 -2.37 -3.89 25.37
C GLY A 319 -1.16 -3.13 25.92
N TYR A 320 0.06 -3.39 25.43
CA TYR A 320 1.28 -2.74 25.91
C TYR A 320 1.29 -1.22 25.64
N ARG A 321 1.61 -0.43 26.68
CA ARG A 321 1.57 1.04 26.70
C ARG A 321 2.74 1.66 27.46
N THR A 322 3.50 2.52 26.81
CA THR A 322 4.58 3.32 27.41
C THR A 322 5.10 4.34 26.39
N LEU A 323 5.68 5.44 26.86
CA LEU A 323 6.54 6.29 26.05
C LEU A 323 7.97 5.78 26.15
N GLN A 324 8.56 5.36 25.04
CA GLN A 324 9.96 4.96 25.00
C GLN A 324 10.79 6.03 24.32
N THR A 325 11.96 6.32 24.86
CA THR A 325 12.96 7.16 24.20
C THR A 325 14.35 6.55 24.33
N LEU A 326 15.12 6.55 23.26
CA LEU A 326 16.55 6.23 23.28
C LEU A 326 17.32 7.56 23.33
N GLY A 327 18.02 7.82 24.43
CA GLY A 327 18.79 9.04 24.64
C GLY A 327 20.30 8.78 24.67
N LEU A 328 21.09 9.76 24.27
CA LEU A 328 22.53 9.79 24.37
C LEU A 328 22.91 10.59 25.62
N TRP A 329 23.50 9.94 26.62
CA TRP A 329 23.95 10.58 27.86
C TRP A 329 25.46 10.73 27.88
N SER A 330 25.95 11.92 28.23
CA SER A 330 27.38 12.23 28.29
C SER A 330 27.82 12.36 29.76
N PRO A 331 28.67 11.43 30.27
CA PRO A 331 29.13 11.50 31.64
C PRO A 331 29.96 12.77 31.92
N PRO A 332 29.94 13.32 33.15
CA PRO A 332 30.63 14.58 33.48
C PRO A 332 32.17 14.49 33.56
N ALA A 333 32.75 13.29 33.58
CA ALA A 333 34.18 13.08 33.86
C ALA A 333 34.91 12.45 32.65
N GLY A 334 35.76 13.26 32.01
CA GLY A 334 36.92 12.92 31.14
C GLY A 334 36.70 11.95 29.98
N ASP A 335 36.81 12.41 28.72
CA ASP A 335 36.97 11.66 27.46
C ASP A 335 36.14 10.37 27.23
N LEU A 336 35.11 10.11 28.04
CA LEU A 336 34.27 8.93 27.89
C LEU A 336 33.33 9.10 26.71
N PRO A 337 33.16 8.05 25.88
CA PRO A 337 32.18 8.08 24.82
C PRO A 337 30.78 8.19 25.40
N ALA A 338 29.95 8.99 24.74
CA ALA A 338 28.56 9.16 25.09
C ALA A 338 27.82 7.81 25.03
N ARG A 339 26.94 7.56 26.01
CA ARG A 339 26.29 6.26 26.21
C ARG A 339 24.82 6.32 25.80
N LEU A 340 24.37 5.28 25.10
CA LEU A 340 22.95 5.11 24.77
C LEU A 340 22.19 4.58 25.99
N ILE A 341 21.11 5.27 26.35
CA ILE A 341 20.23 4.92 27.47
C ILE A 341 18.80 4.81 26.95
N LYS A 342 18.17 3.68 27.21
CA LYS A 342 16.75 3.48 26.94
C LYS A 342 15.93 3.95 28.13
N VAL A 343 15.01 4.87 27.91
CA VAL A 343 14.11 5.39 28.94
C VAL A 343 12.67 5.00 28.60
N TYR A 344 11.96 4.41 29.56
CA TYR A 344 10.56 4.03 29.49
C TYR A 344 9.78 4.90 30.47
N ILE A 345 8.76 5.59 29.99
CA ILE A 345 7.95 6.51 30.79
C ILE A 345 6.53 5.99 30.77
N LEU A 346 5.95 5.77 31.94
CA LEU A 346 4.67 5.10 32.08
C LEU A 346 4.03 5.40 33.44
N THR A 347 2.73 5.14 33.55
CA THR A 347 2.01 5.17 34.83
C THR A 347 2.07 3.80 35.52
N GLU A 348 1.78 3.75 36.82
CA GLU A 348 1.68 2.48 37.57
C GLU A 348 0.67 1.51 36.95
N GLU A 349 -0.48 1.99 36.48
CA GLU A 349 -1.50 1.15 35.83
C GLU A 349 -0.98 0.53 34.51
N MET A 350 -0.36 1.34 33.66
CA MET A 350 0.31 0.86 32.44
C MET A 350 1.41 -0.15 32.76
N TYR A 351 2.15 0.03 33.86
CA TYR A 351 3.17 -0.93 34.27
C TYR A 351 2.56 -2.29 34.63
N GLN A 352 1.48 -2.30 35.41
CA GLN A 352 0.78 -3.55 35.76
C GLN A 352 0.27 -4.29 34.51
N VAL A 353 -0.31 -3.58 33.54
CA VAL A 353 -0.76 -4.16 32.27
C VAL A 353 0.43 -4.64 31.42
N ASN A 354 1.53 -3.88 31.37
CA ASN A 354 2.71 -4.26 30.60
C ASN A 354 3.44 -5.47 31.20
N GLU A 355 3.42 -5.65 32.52
CA GLU A 355 4.14 -6.75 33.16
C GLU A 355 3.35 -8.05 33.13
N TRP A 356 2.05 -7.96 33.41
CA TRP A 356 1.18 -9.12 33.60
C TRP A 356 0.27 -9.41 32.41
N GLY A 357 0.12 -8.48 31.46
CA GLY A 357 -0.63 -8.66 30.23
C GLY A 357 -2.04 -9.15 30.49
N ILE A 358 -2.37 -10.30 29.90
CA ILE A 358 -3.68 -10.93 30.09
C ILE A 358 -4.00 -11.28 31.56
N LEU A 359 -3.00 -11.49 32.42
CA LEU A 359 -3.20 -11.78 33.85
C LEU A 359 -3.55 -10.52 34.66
N ALA A 360 -3.28 -9.31 34.15
CA ALA A 360 -3.56 -8.05 34.86
C ALA A 360 -5.06 -7.80 35.08
N ALA A 361 -5.91 -8.30 34.17
CA ALA A 361 -7.36 -8.10 34.21
C ALA A 361 -8.07 -8.76 35.41
N ALA A 362 -7.38 -9.63 36.15
CA ALA A 362 -7.92 -10.30 37.33
C ALA A 362 -7.94 -9.43 38.60
N ALA A 363 -7.19 -8.31 38.66
CA ALA A 363 -6.84 -7.66 39.94
C ALA A 363 -7.38 -6.25 40.25
N SER A 364 -7.75 -5.39 39.30
CA SER A 364 -8.16 -4.02 39.66
C SER A 364 -8.91 -3.26 38.58
N ASP A 365 -9.85 -2.44 39.07
CA ASP A 365 -10.77 -1.46 38.47
C ASP A 365 -11.59 -1.84 37.22
N ALA A 366 -12.87 -1.46 37.24
CA ALA A 366 -13.85 -1.83 36.21
C ALA A 366 -13.45 -1.38 34.80
N THR A 367 -12.59 -0.36 34.69
CA THR A 367 -12.07 0.23 33.45
C THR A 367 -10.91 -0.57 32.82
N ALA A 368 -9.95 -1.06 33.60
CA ALA A 368 -8.88 -1.93 33.08
C ALA A 368 -9.43 -3.31 32.71
N ARG A 369 -10.37 -3.82 33.53
CA ARG A 369 -11.17 -5.00 33.20
C ARG A 369 -12.01 -4.78 31.94
N ALA A 370 -12.65 -3.62 31.75
CA ALA A 370 -13.41 -3.31 30.54
C ALA A 370 -12.54 -3.16 29.28
N ALA A 371 -11.30 -2.65 29.38
CA ALA A 371 -10.40 -2.53 28.23
C ALA A 371 -9.87 -3.91 27.79
N VAL A 372 -9.54 -4.77 28.74
CA VAL A 372 -9.11 -6.15 28.46
C VAL A 372 -10.31 -7.02 28.07
N VAL A 373 -11.49 -6.84 28.67
CA VAL A 373 -12.76 -7.46 28.27
C VAL A 373 -13.24 -6.95 26.91
N ALA A 374 -12.98 -5.70 26.51
CA ALA A 374 -13.30 -5.20 25.18
C ALA A 374 -12.35 -5.79 24.11
N TRP A 375 -11.07 -5.97 24.44
CA TRP A 375 -10.15 -6.75 23.62
C TRP A 375 -10.55 -8.24 23.55
N TRP A 376 -10.98 -8.84 24.68
CA TRP A 376 -11.54 -10.19 24.74
C TRP A 376 -12.84 -10.32 23.92
N ASN A 377 -13.76 -9.35 24.00
CA ASN A 377 -15.03 -9.33 23.26
C ASN A 377 -14.83 -9.03 21.77
N GLN A 378 -13.77 -8.31 21.39
CA GLN A 378 -13.35 -8.16 19.99
C GLN A 378 -12.80 -9.46 19.39
N LEU A 379 -12.24 -10.35 20.23
CA LEU A 379 -11.82 -11.71 19.86
C LEU A 379 -12.95 -12.76 19.97
N ASP A 380 -13.96 -12.54 20.82
CA ASP A 380 -15.17 -13.39 20.95
C ASP A 380 -16.22 -13.11 19.88
N GLY A 381 -16.27 -11.89 19.33
CA GLY A 381 -17.19 -11.50 18.26
C GLY A 381 -17.18 -12.46 17.05
N PRO A 382 -16.00 -12.83 16.52
CA PRO A 382 -15.87 -13.84 15.48
C PRO A 382 -16.30 -15.24 15.92
N SER A 383 -16.02 -15.65 17.16
CA SER A 383 -16.26 -17.02 17.66
C SER A 383 -17.74 -17.31 17.94
N ALA A 384 -18.45 -16.35 18.54
CA ALA A 384 -19.90 -16.45 18.76
C ALA A 384 -20.72 -16.30 17.47
N GLU A 385 -20.21 -15.50 16.52
CA GLU A 385 -20.76 -15.38 15.16
C GLU A 385 -20.43 -16.63 14.31
N LEU A 386 -19.26 -17.27 14.51
CA LEU A 386 -18.87 -18.55 13.91
C LEU A 386 -19.72 -19.70 14.48
N GLU A 387 -20.01 -19.76 15.78
CA GLU A 387 -20.96 -20.75 16.32
C GLU A 387 -22.38 -20.53 15.78
N ARG A 388 -22.85 -19.28 15.68
CA ARG A 388 -24.18 -18.96 15.12
C ARG A 388 -24.30 -19.23 13.62
N ARG A 389 -23.28 -18.89 12.82
CA ARG A 389 -23.26 -19.07 11.36
C ARG A 389 -22.95 -20.49 10.92
N THR A 390 -22.45 -21.34 11.82
CA THR A 390 -21.90 -22.65 11.44
C THR A 390 -22.51 -23.87 12.12
N LYS A 391 -23.67 -23.70 12.77
CA LYS A 391 -24.64 -24.79 13.01
C LYS A 391 -25.04 -25.43 11.66
N GLY A 392 -24.27 -26.43 11.24
CA GLY A 392 -24.56 -27.27 10.06
C GLY A 392 -23.39 -27.54 9.10
N ARG A 393 -22.26 -26.80 9.17
CA ARG A 393 -21.15 -26.96 8.18
C ARG A 393 -19.78 -27.35 8.75
N HIS A 394 -19.63 -27.49 10.07
CA HIS A 394 -18.36 -27.87 10.72
C HIS A 394 -18.26 -29.33 11.17
N LYS A 395 -19.05 -30.25 10.59
CA LYS A 395 -18.84 -31.69 10.84
C LYS A 395 -17.55 -32.24 10.22
N ASP A 396 -16.85 -31.49 9.37
CA ASP A 396 -15.75 -32.06 8.57
C ASP A 396 -14.34 -31.50 8.87
N ILE A 397 -14.12 -30.53 9.76
CA ILE A 397 -12.73 -30.10 10.08
C ILE A 397 -12.00 -31.17 10.90
N VAL A 398 -12.66 -31.70 11.93
CA VAL A 398 -12.10 -32.76 12.77
C VAL A 398 -11.99 -34.08 12.00
N ALA A 399 -12.97 -34.39 11.13
CA ALA A 399 -12.91 -35.57 10.27
C ALA A 399 -11.81 -35.45 9.20
N TYR A 400 -11.67 -34.29 8.55
CA TYR A 400 -10.68 -34.07 7.49
C TYR A 400 -9.23 -34.12 8.01
N VAL A 401 -8.96 -33.52 9.17
CA VAL A 401 -7.65 -33.59 9.85
C VAL A 401 -7.35 -35.00 10.36
N ARG A 402 -8.37 -35.71 10.86
CA ARG A 402 -8.26 -37.12 11.27
C ARG A 402 -7.96 -38.06 10.10
N ASP A 403 -8.56 -37.82 8.95
CA ASP A 403 -8.43 -38.69 7.77
C ASP A 403 -7.15 -38.39 6.94
N HIS A 404 -6.43 -37.28 7.24
CA HIS A 404 -5.19 -36.87 6.56
C HIS A 404 -4.08 -36.40 7.53
N PRO A 405 -3.49 -37.32 8.32
CA PRO A 405 -2.46 -36.99 9.30
C PRO A 405 -1.14 -36.46 8.65
N PRO A 406 -0.36 -35.64 9.37
CA PRO A 406 0.92 -35.14 8.89
C PRO A 406 1.92 -36.29 8.66
N GLY A 407 2.09 -36.72 7.40
CA GLY A 407 2.92 -37.89 7.06
C GLY A 407 2.61 -38.60 5.74
N GLY A 408 1.38 -38.47 5.22
CA GLY A 408 0.96 -39.15 3.98
C GLY A 408 1.52 -38.55 2.67
N SER A 409 1.67 -39.37 1.63
CA SER A 409 2.28 -39.06 0.32
C SER A 409 1.60 -37.97 -0.53
N SER A 410 0.52 -37.36 -0.06
CA SER A 410 -0.11 -36.19 -0.70
C SER A 410 -0.54 -35.20 0.39
N ARG A 411 0.26 -34.16 0.65
CA ARG A 411 -0.06 -33.18 1.70
C ARG A 411 -0.76 -31.97 1.09
N PRO A 412 -2.08 -31.77 1.28
CA PRO A 412 -2.72 -30.50 0.94
C PRO A 412 -2.09 -29.37 1.76
N LEU A 413 -1.79 -28.24 1.11
CA LEU A 413 -1.35 -27.00 1.76
C LEU A 413 -2.56 -26.35 2.44
N TYR A 414 -2.40 -25.89 3.68
CA TYR A 414 -3.43 -25.10 4.36
C TYR A 414 -2.90 -23.74 4.78
N CYS A 415 -3.64 -22.68 4.45
CA CYS A 415 -3.31 -21.29 4.74
C CYS A 415 -4.47 -20.61 5.46
N PHE A 416 -4.18 -19.54 6.20
CA PHE A 416 -5.16 -18.80 6.98
C PHE A 416 -5.38 -17.40 6.40
N SER A 417 -6.62 -16.89 6.47
CA SER A 417 -6.87 -15.46 6.30
C SER A 417 -6.66 -14.70 7.62
N PRO A 418 -6.52 -13.36 7.61
CA PRO A 418 -6.45 -12.56 8.83
C PRO A 418 -7.67 -12.69 9.76
N ALA A 419 -8.81 -13.11 9.20
CA ALA A 419 -10.04 -13.39 9.95
C ALA A 419 -10.07 -14.82 10.53
N GLY A 420 -8.98 -15.57 10.46
CA GLY A 420 -8.88 -16.94 11.00
C GLY A 420 -9.48 -18.03 10.12
N GLN A 421 -9.97 -17.72 8.91
CA GLN A 421 -10.58 -18.72 8.03
C GLN A 421 -9.52 -19.63 7.38
N LEU A 422 -9.77 -20.94 7.39
CA LEU A 422 -8.89 -21.97 6.82
C LEU A 422 -9.17 -22.17 5.33
N PHE A 423 -8.12 -22.10 4.50
CA PHE A 423 -8.18 -22.39 3.07
C PHE A 423 -7.26 -23.56 2.72
N LEU A 424 -7.85 -24.59 2.10
CA LEU A 424 -7.13 -25.77 1.58
C LEU A 424 -6.73 -25.55 0.12
N LEU A 425 -5.46 -25.82 -0.17
CA LEU A 425 -4.75 -25.62 -1.43
C LEU A 425 -3.92 -26.87 -1.78
N ASP A 426 -3.52 -26.99 -3.05
CA ASP A 426 -2.60 -28.05 -3.51
C ASP A 426 -1.14 -27.62 -3.27
N GLU A 427 -0.21 -28.57 -3.20
CA GLU A 427 1.23 -28.28 -3.08
C GLU A 427 1.71 -27.34 -4.20
N LYS A 428 2.64 -26.43 -3.85
CA LYS A 428 3.21 -25.40 -4.74
C LYS A 428 2.22 -24.34 -5.25
N ASN A 429 1.02 -24.26 -4.68
CA ASN A 429 0.13 -23.14 -4.95
C ASN A 429 0.78 -21.82 -4.49
N THR A 430 0.55 -20.77 -5.26
CA THR A 430 1.15 -19.45 -5.05
C THR A 430 0.25 -18.52 -4.25
N ALA A 431 0.80 -17.39 -3.81
CA ALA A 431 0.03 -16.30 -3.20
C ALA A 431 -1.16 -15.86 -4.09
N LEU A 432 -0.96 -15.80 -5.41
CA LEU A 432 -2.03 -15.52 -6.36
C LEU A 432 -3.11 -16.62 -6.37
N ASP A 433 -2.71 -17.89 -6.24
CA ASP A 433 -3.65 -19.01 -6.14
C ASP A 433 -4.53 -18.91 -4.89
N PHE A 434 -3.98 -18.43 -3.77
CA PHE A 434 -4.78 -18.15 -2.57
C PHE A 434 -5.80 -17.03 -2.80
N ALA A 435 -5.43 -15.92 -3.44
CA ALA A 435 -6.38 -14.85 -3.76
C ALA A 435 -7.57 -15.35 -4.61
N TYR A 436 -7.31 -16.16 -5.64
CA TYR A 436 -8.35 -16.80 -6.46
C TYR A 436 -9.14 -17.90 -5.72
N ARG A 437 -8.53 -18.52 -4.69
CA ARG A 437 -9.19 -19.49 -3.82
C ARG A 437 -10.19 -18.82 -2.89
N VAL A 438 -9.83 -17.68 -2.31
CA VAL A 438 -10.69 -16.85 -1.45
C VAL A 438 -11.89 -16.38 -2.26
N HIS A 439 -11.66 -15.69 -3.37
CA HIS A 439 -12.75 -15.28 -4.25
C HIS A 439 -12.29 -15.07 -5.71
N THR A 440 -13.16 -15.41 -6.66
CA THR A 440 -12.83 -15.30 -8.09
C THR A 440 -12.64 -13.84 -8.54
N GLN A 441 -13.37 -12.90 -7.93
CA GLN A 441 -13.19 -11.46 -8.21
C GLN A 441 -12.00 -10.86 -7.45
N LEU A 442 -11.57 -11.45 -6.33
CA LEU A 442 -10.44 -10.92 -5.58
C LEU A 442 -9.14 -10.99 -6.39
N GLY A 443 -8.94 -12.09 -7.13
CA GLY A 443 -7.76 -12.29 -7.97
C GLY A 443 -7.46 -11.11 -8.91
N PRO A 444 -8.32 -10.78 -9.89
CA PRO A 444 -8.09 -9.67 -10.83
C PRO A 444 -7.89 -8.29 -10.19
N HIS A 445 -8.40 -8.09 -8.98
CA HIS A 445 -8.35 -6.83 -8.23
C HIS A 445 -7.24 -6.83 -7.15
N THR A 446 -6.40 -7.87 -7.10
CA THR A 446 -5.34 -7.96 -6.12
C THR A 446 -4.25 -6.91 -6.40
N ALA A 447 -4.03 -6.02 -5.44
CA ALA A 447 -3.03 -4.96 -5.52
C ALA A 447 -1.71 -5.39 -4.87
N GLN A 448 -1.78 -6.04 -3.71
CA GLN A 448 -0.63 -6.48 -2.92
C GLN A 448 -1.00 -7.70 -2.08
N ILE A 449 -0.06 -8.64 -1.90
CA ILE A 449 -0.24 -9.77 -0.98
C ILE A 449 0.87 -9.73 0.06
N GLN A 450 0.47 -9.93 1.32
CA GLN A 450 1.35 -10.07 2.45
C GLN A 450 1.26 -11.49 3.02
N ILE A 451 2.40 -12.08 3.35
CA ILE A 451 2.48 -13.37 4.02
C ILE A 451 3.18 -13.14 5.36
N ASN A 452 2.51 -13.50 6.45
CA ASN A 452 3.03 -13.36 7.81
C ASN A 452 3.52 -11.94 8.17
N GLY A 453 2.97 -10.91 7.52
CA GLY A 453 3.32 -9.49 7.71
C GLY A 453 4.24 -8.91 6.63
N ASP A 454 4.89 -9.74 5.82
CA ASP A 454 5.84 -9.30 4.80
C ASP A 454 5.18 -9.21 3.41
N VAL A 455 5.47 -8.14 2.66
CA VAL A 455 5.00 -7.96 1.29
C VAL A 455 5.79 -8.87 0.35
N VAL A 456 5.09 -9.70 -0.42
CA VAL A 456 5.73 -10.67 -1.32
C VAL A 456 5.23 -10.55 -2.77
N PRO A 457 6.03 -10.99 -3.76
CA PRO A 457 5.56 -11.15 -5.13
C PRO A 457 4.40 -12.15 -5.26
N PHE A 458 3.53 -11.98 -6.27
CA PHE A 458 2.37 -12.84 -6.49
C PHE A 458 2.71 -14.30 -6.83
N ALA A 459 3.90 -14.54 -7.40
CA ALA A 459 4.39 -15.86 -7.77
C ALA A 459 5.03 -16.65 -6.60
N THR A 460 5.10 -16.08 -5.40
CA THR A 460 5.65 -16.74 -4.22
C THR A 460 4.83 -17.98 -3.86
N GLU A 461 5.50 -19.13 -3.70
CA GLU A 461 4.86 -20.39 -3.28
C GLU A 461 4.51 -20.35 -1.79
N LEU A 462 3.31 -20.84 -1.45
CA LEU A 462 2.77 -20.84 -0.09
C LEU A 462 3.24 -22.06 0.71
N ARG A 463 3.31 -21.90 2.03
CA ARG A 463 3.66 -22.95 2.99
C ARG A 463 2.52 -23.20 3.97
N ASN A 464 2.56 -24.38 4.61
CA ASN A 464 1.57 -24.74 5.62
C ASN A 464 1.56 -23.76 6.78
N ALA A 465 0.35 -23.39 7.19
CA ALA A 465 0.05 -22.42 8.24
C ALA A 465 0.51 -20.98 7.96
N ASP A 466 0.71 -20.60 6.70
CA ASP A 466 0.94 -19.20 6.34
C ASP A 466 -0.33 -18.36 6.55
N LEU A 467 -0.16 -17.20 7.16
CA LEU A 467 -1.20 -16.18 7.28
C LEU A 467 -1.10 -15.25 6.05
N VAL A 468 -2.10 -15.31 5.17
CA VAL A 468 -2.07 -14.60 3.89
C VAL A 468 -3.09 -13.46 3.91
N GLN A 469 -2.59 -12.23 3.85
CA GLN A 469 -3.39 -11.02 3.74
C GLN A 469 -3.36 -10.50 2.31
N VAL A 470 -4.54 -10.41 1.69
CA VAL A 470 -4.68 -9.89 0.33
C VAL A 470 -5.24 -8.47 0.41
N THR A 471 -4.47 -7.51 -0.07
CA THR A 471 -4.93 -6.14 -0.28
C THR A 471 -5.41 -6.02 -1.72
N PHE A 472 -6.66 -5.60 -1.90
CA PHE A 472 -7.28 -5.46 -3.20
C PHE A 472 -7.68 -4.01 -3.46
N ASP A 473 -7.66 -3.63 -4.73
CA ASP A 473 -8.20 -2.37 -5.20
C ASP A 473 -9.21 -2.69 -6.30
N MET A 474 -10.49 -2.41 -6.02
CA MET A 474 -11.61 -2.73 -6.89
C MET A 474 -11.53 -1.97 -8.23
N PHE A 475 -10.81 -0.85 -8.28
CA PHE A 475 -10.65 -0.01 -9.49
C PHE A 475 -9.39 -0.38 -10.29
N LEU A 476 -8.53 -1.22 -9.73
CA LEU A 476 -7.24 -1.61 -10.32
C LEU A 476 -7.36 -3.01 -10.95
N ALA A 477 -8.05 -3.12 -12.09
CA ALA A 477 -8.12 -4.39 -12.84
C ALA A 477 -6.82 -4.62 -13.63
N ARG A 478 -5.78 -5.15 -12.96
CA ARG A 478 -4.44 -5.40 -13.54
C ARG A 478 -4.27 -6.83 -14.03
N ILE A 479 -5.35 -7.45 -14.53
CA ILE A 479 -5.23 -8.81 -15.04
C ILE A 479 -4.36 -8.84 -16.28
N ASP A 480 -3.26 -9.59 -16.17
CA ASP A 480 -2.23 -9.63 -17.19
C ASP A 480 -2.02 -11.05 -17.71
N PHE A 481 -1.62 -11.19 -18.98
CA PHE A 481 -1.24 -12.48 -19.56
C PHE A 481 -0.15 -13.19 -18.74
N ALA A 482 0.74 -12.43 -18.10
CA ALA A 482 1.82 -12.95 -17.30
C ALA A 482 1.35 -13.81 -16.11
N TRP A 483 0.13 -13.57 -15.63
CA TRP A 483 -0.44 -14.31 -14.50
C TRP A 483 -0.68 -15.79 -14.82
N LEU A 484 -0.84 -16.13 -16.11
CA LEU A 484 -0.88 -17.53 -16.56
C LEU A 484 0.45 -18.24 -16.31
N GLY A 485 1.59 -17.55 -16.21
CA GLY A 485 2.87 -18.15 -15.81
C GLY A 485 3.03 -18.27 -14.29
N MET A 486 2.44 -17.32 -13.55
CA MET A 486 2.55 -17.21 -12.09
C MET A 486 1.65 -18.22 -11.36
N ALA A 487 0.39 -18.36 -11.78
CA ALA A 487 -0.56 -19.26 -11.13
C ALA A 487 -0.26 -20.74 -11.44
N LYS A 488 -0.21 -21.57 -10.40
CA LYS A 488 0.08 -23.01 -10.50
C LYS A 488 -1.19 -23.85 -10.49
N SER A 489 -2.23 -23.42 -9.75
CA SER A 489 -3.48 -24.17 -9.67
C SER A 489 -4.24 -24.15 -11.01
N ARG A 490 -4.71 -25.32 -11.47
CA ARG A 490 -5.57 -25.44 -12.65
C ARG A 490 -6.83 -24.57 -12.53
N ARG A 491 -7.40 -24.50 -11.31
CA ARG A 491 -8.59 -23.68 -11.02
C ARG A 491 -8.30 -22.20 -11.23
N SER A 492 -7.23 -21.67 -10.63
CA SER A 492 -6.85 -20.26 -10.77
C SER A 492 -6.53 -19.92 -12.22
N ARG A 493 -5.78 -20.76 -12.93
CA ARG A 493 -5.48 -20.59 -14.36
C ARG A 493 -6.76 -20.52 -15.21
N ALA A 494 -7.75 -21.38 -14.94
CA ALA A 494 -9.04 -21.32 -15.63
C ALA A 494 -9.79 -20.02 -15.36
N LYS A 495 -9.77 -19.52 -14.10
CA LYS A 495 -10.38 -18.24 -13.73
C LYS A 495 -9.66 -17.05 -14.38
N ILE A 496 -8.33 -17.07 -14.43
CA ILE A 496 -7.51 -16.06 -15.12
C ILE A 496 -7.85 -16.05 -16.62
N ARG A 497 -7.89 -17.21 -17.28
CA ARG A 497 -8.30 -17.31 -18.70
C ARG A 497 -9.69 -16.73 -18.92
N GLY A 498 -10.66 -17.06 -18.07
CA GLY A 498 -12.02 -16.52 -18.16
C GLY A 498 -12.06 -15.00 -17.95
N ALA A 499 -11.24 -14.46 -17.06
CA ALA A 499 -11.15 -13.01 -16.84
C ALA A 499 -10.41 -12.28 -17.98
N LEU A 500 -9.36 -12.87 -18.57
CA LEU A 500 -8.70 -12.34 -19.77
C LEU A 500 -9.66 -12.32 -20.97
N ARG A 501 -10.44 -13.39 -21.18
CA ARG A 501 -11.49 -13.42 -22.22
C ARG A 501 -12.52 -12.33 -22.03
N ARG A 502 -13.05 -12.17 -20.80
CA ARG A 502 -14.01 -11.10 -20.48
C ARG A 502 -13.42 -9.72 -20.77
N ARG A 503 -12.18 -9.46 -20.34
CA ARG A 503 -11.46 -8.21 -20.62
C ARG A 503 -11.35 -7.97 -22.12
N ALA A 504 -10.95 -8.97 -22.91
CA ALA A 504 -10.78 -8.86 -24.35
C ALA A 504 -12.12 -8.67 -25.09
N SER A 505 -13.19 -9.34 -24.64
CA SER A 505 -14.52 -9.21 -25.23
C SER A 505 -15.13 -7.83 -25.03
N PHE A 506 -14.86 -7.18 -23.88
CA PHE A 506 -15.26 -5.78 -23.66
C PHE A 506 -14.57 -4.79 -24.60
N ILE A 507 -13.40 -5.15 -25.14
CA ILE A 507 -12.64 -4.30 -26.05
C ILE A 507 -13.12 -4.51 -27.48
N HIS A 508 -13.04 -5.74 -28.02
CA HIS A 508 -13.54 -6.08 -29.35
C HIS A 508 -13.66 -7.61 -29.51
N PRO A 509 -14.69 -8.16 -30.19
CA PRO A 509 -14.82 -9.60 -30.44
C PRO A 509 -13.57 -10.22 -31.10
N GLY A 510 -13.03 -9.56 -32.12
CA GLY A 510 -11.77 -9.97 -32.77
C GLY A 510 -10.55 -10.01 -31.84
N ARG A 511 -10.46 -9.12 -30.84
CA ARG A 511 -9.41 -9.20 -29.82
C ARG A 511 -9.60 -10.44 -28.95
N CYS A 512 -10.84 -10.74 -28.54
CA CYS A 512 -11.16 -11.97 -27.82
C CYS A 512 -10.78 -13.21 -28.64
N THR A 513 -11.15 -13.28 -29.92
CA THR A 513 -10.78 -14.37 -30.82
C THR A 513 -9.26 -14.53 -30.94
N PHE A 514 -8.52 -13.43 -31.05
CA PHE A 514 -7.06 -13.46 -31.09
C PHE A 514 -6.45 -13.98 -29.78
N GLU A 515 -6.82 -13.39 -28.64
CA GLU A 515 -6.31 -13.77 -27.32
C GLU A 515 -6.64 -15.24 -26.97
N GLU A 516 -7.82 -15.72 -27.34
CA GLU A 516 -8.19 -17.14 -27.21
C GLU A 516 -7.34 -18.06 -28.07
N THR A 517 -7.04 -17.63 -29.30
CA THR A 517 -6.18 -18.38 -30.22
C THR A 517 -4.74 -18.43 -29.70
N VAL A 518 -4.24 -17.34 -29.11
CA VAL A 518 -2.94 -17.32 -28.41
C VAL A 518 -2.91 -18.30 -27.24
N MET A 519 -3.95 -18.31 -26.38
CA MET A 519 -4.07 -19.29 -25.29
C MET A 519 -4.09 -20.73 -25.81
N ARG A 520 -4.79 -20.98 -26.92
CA ARG A 520 -4.80 -22.29 -27.59
C ARG A 520 -3.40 -22.68 -28.05
N TRP A 521 -2.65 -21.75 -28.64
CA TRP A 521 -1.26 -22.02 -29.01
C TRP A 521 -0.38 -22.31 -27.81
N PHE A 522 -0.52 -21.60 -26.68
CA PHE A 522 0.18 -21.95 -25.44
C PHE A 522 -0.11 -23.39 -25.00
N ASP A 523 -1.37 -23.83 -25.05
CA ASP A 523 -1.75 -25.21 -24.72
C ASP A 523 -1.12 -26.24 -25.68
N LEU A 524 -1.03 -25.91 -26.98
CA LEU A 524 -0.40 -26.75 -27.99
C LEU A 524 1.11 -26.93 -27.79
N TYR A 525 1.81 -25.96 -27.21
CA TYR A 525 3.22 -26.06 -26.82
C TYR A 525 3.39 -26.77 -25.46
N HIS A 526 2.45 -26.56 -24.53
CA HIS A 526 2.47 -27.23 -23.23
C HIS A 526 2.16 -28.73 -23.32
N HIS A 527 1.33 -29.14 -24.30
CA HIS A 527 0.90 -30.52 -24.52
C HIS A 527 1.45 -31.09 -25.85
N ARG A 528 2.76 -30.97 -26.09
CA ARG A 528 3.39 -31.62 -27.25
C ARG A 528 3.33 -33.14 -27.09
N ARG A 529 2.91 -33.84 -28.14
CA ARG A 529 2.94 -35.31 -28.20
C ARG A 529 4.38 -35.77 -28.43
N ASP A 530 4.79 -36.81 -27.71
CA ASP A 530 6.08 -37.51 -27.86
C ASP A 530 7.34 -36.67 -27.60
N ARG A 531 7.22 -35.50 -26.94
CA ARG A 531 8.33 -34.60 -26.56
C ARG A 531 8.06 -33.92 -25.22
N ALA A 532 9.10 -33.33 -24.63
CA ALA A 532 8.99 -32.61 -23.36
C ALA A 532 8.03 -31.39 -23.46
N PRO A 533 7.20 -31.14 -22.43
CA PRO A 533 6.35 -29.97 -22.39
C PRO A 533 7.18 -28.69 -22.36
N TYR A 534 6.75 -27.67 -23.10
CA TYR A 534 7.41 -26.37 -23.12
C TYR A 534 6.39 -25.28 -22.80
N THR A 535 6.77 -24.36 -21.91
CA THR A 535 5.97 -23.17 -21.62
C THR A 535 6.66 -21.99 -22.29
N PRO A 536 6.02 -21.35 -23.29
CA PRO A 536 6.59 -20.18 -23.94
C PRO A 536 6.86 -19.03 -22.95
N PRO A 537 7.77 -18.11 -23.29
CA PRO A 537 8.11 -16.98 -22.42
C PRO A 537 6.88 -16.19 -22.00
N ILE A 538 6.91 -15.72 -20.75
CA ILE A 538 5.82 -14.96 -20.14
C ILE A 538 5.73 -13.61 -20.85
N CYS A 539 4.58 -13.32 -21.48
CA CYS A 539 4.30 -12.04 -22.13
C CYS A 539 3.33 -11.21 -21.30
N ALA A 540 3.51 -9.90 -21.34
CA ALA A 540 2.58 -8.94 -20.79
C ALA A 540 1.44 -8.66 -21.79
N THR A 541 0.34 -8.12 -21.28
CA THR A 541 -0.79 -7.68 -22.12
C THR A 541 -0.37 -6.59 -23.11
N ALA A 542 0.57 -5.72 -22.70
CA ALA A 542 1.13 -4.68 -23.55
C ALA A 542 1.88 -5.25 -24.78
N ASP A 543 2.55 -6.40 -24.62
CA ASP A 543 3.27 -7.05 -25.72
C ASP A 543 2.29 -7.55 -26.81
N VAL A 544 1.13 -8.05 -26.37
CA VAL A 544 0.03 -8.48 -27.24
C VAL A 544 -0.54 -7.28 -28.02
N GLU A 545 -0.82 -6.17 -27.32
CA GLU A 545 -1.37 -4.96 -27.94
C GLU A 545 -0.44 -4.41 -29.01
N HIS A 546 0.83 -4.24 -28.65
CA HIS A 546 1.79 -3.69 -29.59
C HIS A 546 2.04 -4.62 -30.79
N PHE A 547 2.07 -5.94 -30.59
CA PHE A 547 2.15 -6.88 -31.71
C PHE A 547 0.99 -6.67 -32.70
N LEU A 548 -0.23 -6.49 -32.20
CA LEU A 548 -1.41 -6.28 -33.03
C LEU A 548 -1.34 -4.93 -33.79
N GLU A 549 -0.81 -3.88 -33.18
CA GLU A 549 -0.57 -2.59 -33.85
C GLU A 549 0.39 -2.75 -35.03
N ARG A 550 1.52 -3.44 -34.82
CA ARG A 550 2.47 -3.74 -35.90
C ARG A 550 1.85 -4.60 -36.99
N ALA A 551 1.01 -5.57 -36.61
CA ALA A 551 0.32 -6.42 -37.56
C ALA A 551 -0.66 -5.63 -38.44
N ALA A 552 -1.42 -4.70 -37.87
CA ALA A 552 -2.34 -3.83 -38.60
C ALA A 552 -1.59 -3.01 -39.65
N ILE A 553 -0.47 -2.40 -39.25
CA ILE A 553 0.40 -1.59 -40.13
C ILE A 553 0.92 -2.44 -41.29
N ARG A 554 1.46 -3.64 -41.02
CA ARG A 554 2.02 -4.51 -42.05
C ARG A 554 0.97 -4.99 -43.05
N LEU A 555 -0.27 -5.18 -42.60
CA LEU A 555 -1.40 -5.56 -43.45
C LEU A 555 -2.01 -4.38 -44.23
N GLY A 556 -1.53 -3.15 -44.00
CA GLY A 556 -2.07 -1.95 -44.64
C GLY A 556 -3.44 -1.55 -44.09
N MET A 557 -3.77 -1.97 -42.88
CA MET A 557 -5.02 -1.58 -42.20
C MET A 557 -4.93 -0.14 -41.70
N SER A 558 -6.08 0.53 -41.63
CA SER A 558 -6.18 1.92 -41.15
C SER A 558 -5.95 2.05 -39.65
N ASP A 559 -6.41 1.08 -38.87
CA ASP A 559 -6.37 1.07 -37.41
C ASP A 559 -6.48 -0.36 -36.85
N LEU A 560 -6.35 -0.47 -35.53
CA LEU A 560 -6.53 -1.73 -34.80
C LEU A 560 -7.96 -2.28 -34.91
N ASP A 561 -8.97 -1.41 -34.95
CA ASP A 561 -10.37 -1.82 -35.07
C ASP A 561 -10.63 -2.52 -36.40
N ALA A 562 -10.07 -2.02 -37.51
CA ALA A 562 -10.13 -2.70 -38.81
C ALA A 562 -9.46 -4.08 -38.77
N LEU A 563 -8.30 -4.19 -38.12
CA LEU A 563 -7.65 -5.49 -37.89
C LEU A 563 -8.53 -6.42 -37.06
N TYR A 564 -9.14 -5.91 -35.98
CA TYR A 564 -10.02 -6.72 -35.14
C TYR A 564 -11.29 -7.15 -35.88
N GLY A 565 -11.86 -6.30 -36.73
CA GLY A 565 -12.98 -6.66 -37.61
C GLY A 565 -12.61 -7.79 -38.57
N GLU A 566 -11.41 -7.73 -39.16
CA GLU A 566 -10.91 -8.77 -40.05
C GLU A 566 -10.63 -10.09 -39.32
N ILE A 567 -10.10 -10.02 -38.09
CA ILE A 567 -9.88 -11.19 -37.23
C ILE A 567 -11.22 -11.83 -36.84
N ALA A 568 -12.21 -11.02 -36.47
CA ALA A 568 -13.55 -11.50 -36.10
C ALA A 568 -14.25 -12.21 -37.28
N GLY A 569 -14.08 -11.70 -38.50
CA GLY A 569 -14.65 -12.28 -39.72
C GLY A 569 -13.85 -13.46 -40.31
N ASN A 570 -12.61 -13.70 -39.85
CA ASN A 570 -11.73 -14.73 -40.41
C ASN A 570 -10.87 -15.40 -39.33
N ALA A 571 -11.38 -16.50 -38.77
CA ALA A 571 -10.66 -17.30 -37.77
C ALA A 571 -9.29 -17.82 -38.27
N GLY A 572 -9.11 -18.04 -39.58
CA GLY A 572 -7.83 -18.42 -40.15
C GLY A 572 -6.78 -17.30 -40.08
N ARG A 573 -7.20 -16.04 -40.08
CA ARG A 573 -6.29 -14.90 -39.87
C ARG A 573 -5.91 -14.75 -38.40
N ALA A 574 -6.84 -14.97 -37.47
CA ALA A 574 -6.55 -15.03 -36.04
C ALA A 574 -5.43 -16.05 -35.74
N ASP A 575 -5.52 -17.24 -36.33
CA ASP A 575 -4.53 -18.31 -36.15
C ASP A 575 -3.15 -17.95 -36.71
N LYS A 576 -3.08 -17.39 -37.92
CA LYS A 576 -1.82 -16.94 -38.51
C LYS A 576 -1.13 -15.87 -37.67
N LEU A 577 -1.89 -14.91 -37.16
CA LEU A 577 -1.36 -13.83 -36.33
C LEU A 577 -0.93 -14.35 -34.96
N ALA A 578 -1.73 -15.20 -34.31
CA ALA A 578 -1.38 -15.79 -33.02
C ALA A 578 -0.14 -16.67 -33.12
N HIS A 579 -0.04 -17.52 -34.15
CA HIS A 579 1.14 -18.34 -34.41
C HIS A 579 2.39 -17.49 -34.64
N ARG A 580 2.24 -16.39 -35.37
CA ARG A 580 3.31 -15.43 -35.59
C ARG A 580 3.74 -14.76 -34.28
N PHE A 581 2.79 -14.32 -33.44
CA PHE A 581 3.09 -13.76 -32.12
C PHE A 581 3.89 -14.73 -31.26
N ILE A 582 3.47 -15.98 -31.18
CA ILE A 582 4.20 -17.04 -30.45
C ILE A 582 5.59 -17.28 -31.05
N SER A 583 5.72 -17.24 -32.38
CA SER A 583 7.02 -17.34 -33.04
C SER A 583 7.95 -16.18 -32.66
N GLU A 584 7.41 -14.95 -32.55
CA GLU A 584 8.17 -13.77 -32.09
C GLU A 584 8.55 -13.87 -30.60
N LEU A 585 7.77 -14.54 -29.76
CA LEU A 585 8.12 -14.78 -28.35
C LEU A 585 9.26 -15.81 -28.19
N ILE A 586 9.27 -16.86 -29.01
CA ILE A 586 10.21 -17.99 -28.87
C ILE A 586 11.49 -17.79 -29.69
N SER A 587 11.38 -17.16 -30.88
CA SER A 587 12.52 -17.01 -31.81
C SER A 587 13.77 -16.30 -31.26
N PRO A 588 13.70 -15.36 -30.29
CA PRO A 588 14.89 -14.74 -29.70
C PRO A 588 15.85 -15.74 -29.04
N ASN A 589 15.38 -16.95 -28.71
CA ASN A 589 16.14 -17.99 -28.02
C ASN A 589 16.93 -18.90 -28.97
N PHE A 590 16.86 -18.68 -30.29
CA PHE A 590 17.67 -19.37 -31.29
C PHE A 590 18.89 -18.55 -31.72
N ARG A 591 20.00 -19.26 -31.98
CA ARG A 591 21.28 -18.71 -32.44
C ARG A 591 21.85 -19.56 -33.59
N LEU A 592 22.78 -18.98 -34.34
CA LEU A 592 23.65 -19.72 -35.24
C LEU A 592 24.70 -20.53 -34.42
N PRO A 593 25.33 -21.57 -34.99
CA PRO A 593 26.28 -22.42 -34.27
C PRO A 593 27.53 -21.68 -33.77
N ASP A 594 27.83 -20.52 -34.34
CA ASP A 594 28.91 -19.62 -33.93
C ASP A 594 28.50 -18.63 -32.81
N GLY A 595 27.30 -18.80 -32.25
CA GLY A 595 26.73 -17.94 -31.21
C GLY A 595 26.14 -16.62 -31.71
N GLN A 596 26.20 -16.35 -33.02
CA GLN A 596 25.64 -15.13 -33.59
C GLN A 596 24.10 -15.15 -33.58
N SER A 597 23.51 -13.95 -33.51
CA SER A 597 22.07 -13.78 -33.70
C SER A 597 21.70 -13.98 -35.17
N LEU A 598 20.43 -14.34 -35.41
CA LEU A 598 19.91 -14.54 -36.76
C LEU A 598 20.08 -13.27 -37.62
N SER A 599 20.48 -13.45 -38.89
CA SER A 599 20.94 -12.39 -39.82
C SER A 599 19.98 -11.19 -39.96
N SER A 600 20.55 -10.00 -40.20
CA SER A 600 19.84 -8.74 -40.43
C SER A 600 19.00 -8.70 -41.70
N ASN A 601 19.26 -9.59 -42.66
CA ASN A 601 18.53 -9.59 -43.93
C ASN A 601 17.16 -10.27 -43.81
N LEU A 602 16.87 -10.91 -42.68
CA LEU A 602 15.62 -11.66 -42.47
C LEU A 602 14.45 -10.71 -42.21
N GLN A 603 13.45 -10.75 -43.10
CA GLN A 603 12.21 -9.99 -42.95
C GLN A 603 11.27 -10.61 -41.91
N GLN A 604 11.35 -11.92 -41.70
CA GLN A 604 10.48 -12.65 -40.78
C GLN A 604 11.10 -13.98 -40.33
N ILE A 605 10.95 -14.31 -39.04
CA ILE A 605 11.26 -15.63 -38.50
C ILE A 605 9.94 -16.25 -38.03
N ILE A 606 9.66 -17.49 -38.46
CA ILE A 606 8.42 -18.20 -38.16
C ILE A 606 8.76 -19.61 -37.68
N LEU A 607 8.08 -20.11 -36.66
CA LEU A 607 8.22 -21.52 -36.28
C LEU A 607 7.30 -22.39 -37.13
N CYS A 608 7.71 -23.61 -37.47
CA CYS A 608 6.84 -24.53 -38.18
C CYS A 608 5.65 -24.94 -37.29
N GLN A 609 4.43 -24.78 -37.80
CA GLN A 609 3.19 -25.12 -37.09
C GLN A 609 3.05 -26.63 -36.79
N ALA A 610 3.63 -27.48 -37.65
CA ALA A 610 3.52 -28.94 -37.55
C ALA A 610 4.47 -29.53 -36.51
N CYS A 611 5.76 -29.16 -36.54
CA CYS A 611 6.76 -29.71 -35.62
C CYS A 611 6.96 -28.87 -34.34
N ARG A 612 6.55 -27.60 -34.33
CA ARG A 612 6.56 -26.68 -33.17
C ARG A 612 7.92 -26.70 -32.43
N PRO A 613 9.02 -26.36 -33.11
CA PRO A 613 10.36 -26.43 -32.52
C PRO A 613 10.48 -25.49 -31.33
N THR A 614 11.17 -25.94 -30.28
CA THR A 614 11.47 -25.14 -29.10
C THR A 614 12.98 -25.06 -28.88
N PRO A 615 13.49 -24.06 -28.14
CA PRO A 615 14.93 -23.95 -27.86
C PRO A 615 15.51 -25.12 -27.06
N ASN A 616 14.67 -25.97 -26.47
CA ASN A 616 15.08 -27.16 -25.72
C ASN A 616 15.20 -28.42 -26.61
N ASP A 617 14.80 -28.35 -27.88
CA ASP A 617 14.97 -29.45 -28.82
C ASP A 617 16.43 -29.51 -29.33
N GLU A 618 17.03 -30.70 -29.42
CA GLU A 618 18.46 -30.87 -29.77
C GLU A 618 18.75 -30.68 -31.28
N ASP A 619 17.79 -30.98 -32.16
CA ASP A 619 17.98 -31.04 -33.61
C ASP A 619 17.09 -30.03 -34.37
N ILE A 620 17.49 -28.76 -34.40
CA ILE A 620 16.72 -27.65 -35.00
C ILE A 620 17.39 -27.09 -36.24
N LYS A 621 16.62 -26.90 -37.31
CA LYS A 621 17.08 -26.35 -38.60
C LYS A 621 16.18 -25.21 -39.07
N GLY A 622 16.78 -24.14 -39.59
CA GLY A 622 16.09 -23.04 -40.25
C GLY A 622 16.09 -23.21 -41.77
N GLN A 623 14.90 -23.27 -42.38
CA GLN A 623 14.73 -23.26 -43.82
C GLN A 623 14.52 -21.82 -44.32
N LEU A 624 15.39 -21.34 -45.22
CA LEU A 624 15.24 -20.02 -45.84
C LEU A 624 14.24 -20.09 -47.02
N LEU A 625 13.15 -19.34 -46.93
CA LEU A 625 12.13 -19.21 -47.98
C LEU A 625 12.29 -17.90 -48.77
N ARG A 626 11.59 -17.82 -49.91
CA ARG A 626 11.52 -16.59 -50.75
C ARG A 626 11.01 -15.41 -49.91
N LYS A 627 11.59 -14.20 -50.11
CA LYS A 627 11.38 -12.96 -49.33
C LYS A 627 12.05 -12.95 -47.94
N ASP A 628 13.23 -13.53 -47.82
CA ASP A 628 14.06 -13.51 -46.60
C ASP A 628 13.31 -13.96 -45.33
N THR A 629 12.44 -14.96 -45.47
CA THR A 629 11.67 -15.54 -44.35
C THR A 629 12.33 -16.84 -43.90
N LEU A 630 12.72 -16.92 -42.64
CA LEU A 630 13.30 -18.12 -42.04
C LEU A 630 12.20 -18.92 -41.33
N VAL A 631 11.96 -20.16 -41.76
CA VAL A 631 11.05 -21.07 -41.06
C VAL A 631 11.87 -22.07 -40.26
N VAL A 632 11.67 -22.10 -38.94
CA VAL A 632 12.38 -23.02 -38.05
C VAL A 632 11.62 -24.35 -38.01
N HIS A 633 12.34 -25.45 -38.20
CA HIS A 633 11.86 -26.82 -38.19
C HIS A 633 12.69 -27.69 -37.25
N LEU A 634 12.12 -28.81 -36.83
CA LEU A 634 12.90 -29.95 -36.34
C LEU A 634 13.47 -30.72 -37.53
N ASN A 635 14.65 -31.31 -37.36
CA ASN A 635 15.37 -32.01 -38.43
C ASN A 635 14.53 -33.13 -39.10
N ASP A 636 13.63 -33.77 -38.35
CA ASP A 636 12.74 -34.86 -38.78
C ASP A 636 11.40 -34.37 -39.38
N CYS A 637 11.23 -33.06 -39.59
CA CYS A 637 9.95 -32.51 -40.04
C CYS A 637 9.67 -32.80 -41.52
N ARG A 638 8.56 -33.51 -41.79
CA ARG A 638 8.06 -33.81 -43.16
C ARG A 638 7.72 -32.59 -44.03
N GLN A 639 7.64 -31.39 -43.44
CA GLN A 639 7.38 -30.15 -44.17
C GLN A 639 8.64 -29.50 -44.75
N ILE A 640 9.83 -29.98 -44.37
CA ILE A 640 11.09 -29.52 -44.95
C ILE A 640 11.09 -29.90 -46.44
N ARG A 641 11.36 -28.91 -47.30
CA ARG A 641 11.48 -29.18 -48.74
C ARG A 641 12.83 -29.83 -49.03
N SER A 642 12.86 -30.81 -49.94
CA SER A 642 14.07 -31.52 -50.35
C SER A 642 15.10 -30.64 -51.08
N ASP A 643 14.68 -29.48 -51.63
CA ASP A 643 15.50 -28.50 -52.35
C ASP A 643 15.83 -27.24 -51.50
N ALA A 644 15.64 -27.31 -50.18
CA ALA A 644 15.74 -26.16 -49.28
C ALA A 644 17.17 -25.75 -48.93
N ASN A 645 17.43 -24.44 -48.86
CA ASN A 645 18.61 -23.91 -48.19
C ASN A 645 18.39 -23.97 -46.66
N LEU A 646 19.15 -24.83 -45.97
CA LEU A 646 19.02 -25.11 -44.54
C LEU A 646 20.16 -24.47 -43.75
N ILE A 647 19.84 -23.93 -42.59
CA ILE A 647 20.76 -23.29 -41.64
C ILE A 647 20.62 -24.03 -40.31
N ASP A 648 21.72 -24.51 -39.75
CA ASP A 648 21.69 -25.13 -38.42
C ASP A 648 21.50 -24.08 -37.33
N LEU A 649 20.69 -24.41 -36.32
CA LEU A 649 20.37 -23.50 -35.20
C LEU A 649 20.66 -24.18 -33.87
N GLN A 650 21.08 -23.39 -32.89
CA GLN A 650 21.35 -23.82 -31.53
C GLN A 650 20.62 -22.94 -30.51
N ARG A 651 20.46 -23.48 -29.29
CA ARG A 651 19.94 -22.73 -28.14
C ARG A 651 20.95 -21.66 -27.72
N ASP A 652 20.47 -20.49 -27.31
CA ASP A 652 21.29 -19.53 -26.59
C ASP A 652 21.67 -20.07 -25.18
N PRO A 653 22.96 -20.30 -24.88
CA PRO A 653 23.39 -20.89 -23.61
C PRO A 653 23.30 -19.93 -22.40
N GLN A 654 23.17 -18.61 -22.63
CA GLN A 654 23.22 -17.63 -21.54
C GLN A 654 21.85 -17.17 -21.02
N ASP A 655 20.74 -17.44 -21.73
CA ASP A 655 19.37 -16.99 -21.37
C ASP A 655 19.30 -15.56 -20.77
N ASN A 656 20.18 -14.65 -21.22
CA ASN A 656 20.28 -13.31 -20.68
C ASN A 656 19.34 -12.39 -21.46
N ALA A 657 18.12 -12.25 -20.94
CA ALA A 657 17.08 -11.35 -21.46
C ALA A 657 17.51 -9.87 -21.59
N GLU A 658 18.68 -9.51 -21.05
CA GLU A 658 19.12 -8.14 -20.75
C GLU A 658 20.08 -7.53 -21.78
N SER A 659 20.57 -8.29 -22.77
CA SER A 659 21.56 -7.79 -23.75
C SER A 659 21.03 -7.81 -25.20
N TRP A 660 20.79 -6.65 -25.80
CA TRP A 660 20.15 -6.53 -27.13
C TRP A 660 21.13 -6.05 -28.22
N PRO A 661 21.01 -6.54 -29.48
CA PRO A 661 21.84 -6.10 -30.59
C PRO A 661 21.48 -4.67 -31.04
N LEU A 662 22.50 -3.90 -31.40
CA LEU A 662 22.39 -2.50 -31.80
C LEU A 662 22.26 -2.34 -33.33
N TYR A 663 21.28 -1.56 -33.77
CA TYR A 663 21.04 -1.24 -35.17
C TYR A 663 21.13 0.27 -35.40
N ARG A 664 21.86 0.68 -36.44
CA ARG A 664 21.91 2.06 -36.88
C ARG A 664 20.90 2.31 -37.98
N PHE A 665 19.97 3.23 -37.74
CA PHE A 665 19.04 3.79 -38.71
C PHE A 665 19.60 5.08 -39.29
N GLU A 666 19.40 5.27 -40.58
CA GLU A 666 19.67 6.51 -41.31
C GLU A 666 18.37 6.93 -42.01
N ILE A 667 17.81 8.05 -41.56
CA ILE A 667 16.52 8.61 -41.98
C ILE A 667 16.79 9.94 -42.68
N SER A 668 16.24 10.11 -43.88
CA SER A 668 16.24 11.38 -44.62
C SER A 668 14.79 11.76 -44.91
N THR A 669 14.33 12.87 -44.35
CA THR A 669 12.93 13.31 -44.43
C THR A 669 12.85 14.84 -44.53
N PRO A 670 11.78 15.42 -45.09
CA PRO A 670 11.52 16.85 -45.01
C PRO A 670 11.37 17.29 -43.54
N ASP A 671 11.94 18.43 -43.18
CA ASP A 671 11.81 18.98 -41.83
C ASP A 671 10.42 19.58 -41.59
N PHE A 672 9.84 19.30 -40.42
CA PHE A 672 8.54 19.84 -39.99
C PHE A 672 8.44 19.85 -38.47
N ASP A 673 7.57 20.72 -37.94
CA ASP A 673 7.43 20.92 -36.49
C ASP A 673 7.08 19.61 -35.77
N GLY A 674 7.88 19.30 -34.75
CA GLY A 674 7.72 18.07 -33.96
C GLY A 674 8.20 16.78 -34.63
N LEU A 675 8.90 16.85 -35.78
CA LEU A 675 9.46 15.69 -36.47
C LEU A 675 10.27 14.77 -35.54
N LEU A 676 11.22 15.35 -34.79
CA LEU A 676 12.09 14.59 -33.89
C LEU A 676 11.27 13.88 -32.80
N ASN A 677 10.34 14.59 -32.17
CA ASN A 677 9.44 14.02 -31.15
C ASN A 677 8.64 12.86 -31.73
N ARG A 678 8.13 12.99 -32.97
CA ARG A 678 7.37 11.94 -33.64
C ARG A 678 8.22 10.70 -33.95
N VAL A 679 9.46 10.88 -34.43
CA VAL A 679 10.42 9.78 -34.63
C VAL A 679 10.73 9.09 -33.30
N LEU A 680 10.99 9.87 -32.25
CA LEU A 680 11.29 9.35 -30.91
C LEU A 680 10.11 8.56 -30.32
N SER A 681 8.89 9.08 -30.42
CA SER A 681 7.67 8.39 -29.99
C SER A 681 7.55 7.02 -30.66
N LEU A 682 7.76 6.93 -31.97
CA LEU A 682 7.72 5.65 -32.69
C LEU A 682 8.76 4.64 -32.19
N VAL A 683 9.95 5.09 -31.79
CA VAL A 683 10.97 4.22 -31.19
C VAL A 683 10.55 3.77 -29.79
N TYR A 684 10.04 4.68 -28.96
CA TYR A 684 9.60 4.39 -27.60
C TYR A 684 8.31 3.55 -27.54
N ASP A 685 7.49 3.61 -28.58
CA ASP A 685 6.27 2.82 -28.70
C ASP A 685 6.55 1.34 -28.94
N ILE A 686 7.70 1.00 -29.55
CA ILE A 686 8.10 -0.38 -29.81
C ILE A 686 8.68 -1.04 -28.54
N PRO A 687 8.00 -2.04 -27.94
CA PRO A 687 8.50 -2.81 -26.83
C PRO A 687 9.70 -3.63 -27.31
N HIS A 688 10.68 -3.73 -26.42
CA HIS A 688 11.97 -4.35 -26.70
C HIS A 688 12.79 -3.65 -27.80
N ALA A 689 12.53 -2.36 -28.03
CA ALA A 689 13.42 -1.42 -28.70
C ALA A 689 13.85 -0.34 -27.69
N TYR A 690 15.13 0.01 -27.72
CA TYR A 690 15.71 1.02 -26.85
C TYR A 690 16.56 1.98 -27.68
N LEU A 691 16.30 3.28 -27.54
CA LEU A 691 17.11 4.30 -28.20
C LEU A 691 18.42 4.49 -27.42
N PHE A 692 19.53 4.15 -28.05
CA PHE A 692 20.87 4.28 -27.46
C PHE A 692 21.52 5.62 -27.79
N ARG A 693 21.38 6.09 -29.04
CA ARG A 693 21.95 7.35 -29.50
C ARG A 693 21.09 7.95 -30.59
N ILE A 694 21.02 9.29 -30.59
CA ILE A 694 20.42 10.06 -31.66
C ILE A 694 21.40 11.12 -32.14
N ASN A 695 21.48 11.31 -33.45
CA ASN A 695 22.09 12.48 -34.08
C ASN A 695 21.17 12.99 -35.17
N ALA A 696 20.78 14.26 -35.12
CA ALA A 696 19.87 14.87 -36.07
C ALA A 696 20.47 16.17 -36.59
N GLU A 697 20.50 16.32 -37.91
CA GLU A 697 21.04 17.49 -38.59
C GLU A 697 20.05 17.94 -39.66
N VAL A 698 19.83 19.25 -39.79
CA VAL A 698 18.98 19.83 -40.84
C VAL A 698 19.87 20.59 -41.82
N ASN A 699 19.70 20.33 -43.11
CA ASN A 699 20.47 21.01 -44.15
C ASN A 699 19.80 22.32 -44.62
N GLN A 700 20.50 23.08 -45.45
CA GLN A 700 20.01 24.37 -46.00
C GLN A 700 18.75 24.24 -46.88
N LEU A 701 18.36 23.02 -47.27
CA LEU A 701 17.18 22.72 -48.08
C LEU A 701 16.00 22.22 -47.23
N LEU A 702 16.03 22.43 -45.90
CA LEU A 702 15.01 21.97 -44.95
C LEU A 702 14.76 20.46 -45.02
N ARG A 703 15.80 19.67 -45.30
CA ARG A 703 15.77 18.21 -45.09
C ARG A 703 16.52 17.84 -43.84
N ALA A 704 15.85 17.10 -42.97
CA ALA A 704 16.42 16.50 -41.78
C ALA A 704 17.08 15.14 -42.13
N THR A 705 18.33 14.98 -41.71
CA THR A 705 19.05 13.70 -41.68
C THR A 705 19.16 13.25 -40.23
N ILE A 706 18.43 12.19 -39.88
CA ILE A 706 18.38 11.65 -38.51
C ILE A 706 19.05 10.28 -38.50
N LYS A 707 20.06 10.11 -37.65
CA LYS A 707 20.74 8.85 -37.38
C LYS A 707 20.36 8.37 -35.98
N LEU A 708 19.80 7.16 -35.89
CA LEU A 708 19.40 6.55 -34.62
C LEU A 708 20.18 5.27 -34.41
N ASP A 709 20.80 5.10 -33.24
CA ASP A 709 21.28 3.79 -32.80
C ASP A 709 20.22 3.21 -31.86
N VAL A 710 19.56 2.14 -32.29
CA VAL A 710 18.44 1.49 -31.58
C VAL A 710 18.84 0.07 -31.23
N ALA A 711 18.85 -0.27 -29.95
CA ALA A 711 19.02 -1.63 -29.48
C ALA A 711 17.67 -2.35 -29.58
N ALA A 712 17.57 -3.40 -30.38
CA ALA A 712 16.31 -4.10 -30.60
C ALA A 712 16.50 -5.61 -30.48
N LYS A 713 15.62 -6.28 -29.74
CA LYS A 713 15.75 -7.72 -29.46
C LYS A 713 15.63 -8.61 -30.71
N LEU A 714 14.91 -8.15 -31.73
CA LEU A 714 14.63 -8.90 -32.97
C LEU A 714 14.83 -8.02 -34.22
N PRO A 715 15.43 -8.54 -35.31
CA PRO A 715 15.57 -7.81 -36.58
C PRO A 715 14.23 -7.34 -37.18
N GLN A 716 13.14 -8.08 -36.93
CA GLN A 716 11.80 -7.73 -37.43
C GLN A 716 11.28 -6.42 -36.84
N LEU A 717 11.63 -6.10 -35.59
CA LEU A 717 11.28 -4.83 -34.94
C LEU A 717 11.89 -3.65 -35.70
N CYS A 718 13.12 -3.83 -36.18
CA CYS A 718 13.82 -2.82 -36.95
C CYS A 718 13.16 -2.61 -38.33
N HIS A 719 12.73 -3.70 -38.96
CA HIS A 719 11.97 -3.62 -40.21
C HIS A 719 10.62 -2.91 -40.01
N ASP A 720 9.94 -3.16 -38.89
CA ASP A 720 8.64 -2.59 -38.59
C ASP A 720 8.75 -1.09 -38.25
N LEU A 721 9.77 -0.71 -37.46
CA LEU A 721 10.13 0.67 -37.20
C LEU A 721 10.43 1.43 -38.51
N ARG A 722 11.18 0.80 -39.43
CA ARG A 722 11.44 1.38 -40.76
C ARG A 722 10.14 1.67 -41.52
N LEU A 723 9.17 0.75 -41.51
CA LEU A 723 7.89 0.95 -42.18
C LEU A 723 7.06 2.06 -41.54
N GLN A 724 7.10 2.20 -40.22
CA GLN A 724 6.40 3.27 -39.50
C GLN A 724 7.01 4.64 -39.79
N ILE A 725 8.33 4.75 -39.74
CA ILE A 725 9.03 6.01 -40.03
C ILE A 725 8.84 6.41 -41.51
N ALA A 726 8.89 5.45 -42.43
CA ALA A 726 8.66 5.72 -43.86
C ALA A 726 7.24 6.24 -44.16
N ARG A 727 6.25 6.00 -43.29
CA ARG A 727 4.87 6.51 -43.44
C ARG A 727 4.65 7.91 -42.87
N MET A 728 5.69 8.52 -42.26
CA MET A 728 5.54 9.83 -41.61
C MET A 728 5.31 10.97 -42.60
N ALA A 729 5.98 10.93 -43.75
CA ALA A 729 5.86 11.90 -44.83
C ALA A 729 6.19 11.26 -46.19
N ASP A 730 5.59 11.76 -47.27
CA ASP A 730 5.60 11.16 -48.62
C ASP A 730 6.99 11.01 -49.27
N ASP A 731 8.02 11.71 -48.77
CA ASP A 731 9.41 11.67 -49.27
C ASP A 731 10.43 11.26 -48.19
N THR A 732 10.01 10.39 -47.27
CA THR A 732 10.86 9.87 -46.19
C THR A 732 11.61 8.62 -46.63
N GLN A 733 12.94 8.71 -46.69
CA GLN A 733 13.83 7.57 -46.94
C GLN A 733 14.40 7.05 -45.63
N VAL A 734 14.28 5.74 -45.38
CA VAL A 734 14.79 5.09 -44.17
C VAL A 734 15.57 3.83 -44.53
N SER A 735 16.81 3.76 -44.08
CA SER A 735 17.64 2.56 -44.13
C SER A 735 18.11 2.19 -42.73
N TYR A 736 18.42 0.92 -42.48
CA TYR A 736 19.04 0.49 -41.24
C TYR A 736 20.04 -0.63 -41.49
N ARG A 737 21.06 -0.71 -40.64
CA ARG A 737 22.08 -1.77 -40.65
C ARG A 737 22.48 -2.14 -39.22
N PRO A 738 22.79 -3.41 -38.92
CA PRO A 738 23.40 -3.76 -37.64
C PRO A 738 24.77 -3.08 -37.50
N GLU A 739 25.12 -2.61 -36.32
CA GLU A 739 26.48 -2.12 -36.06
C GLU A 739 27.48 -3.30 -36.11
N PRO A 740 28.57 -3.21 -36.88
CA PRO A 740 29.55 -4.27 -36.98
C PRO A 740 30.35 -4.37 -35.67
N ALA A 741 30.39 -5.57 -35.10
CA ALA A 741 31.07 -5.98 -33.86
C ALA A 741 30.31 -5.74 -32.54
N GLY A 742 29.62 -6.79 -32.07
CA GLY A 742 29.57 -7.21 -30.65
C GLY A 742 29.03 -6.25 -29.59
N ARG A 743 28.64 -5.02 -29.92
CA ARG A 743 28.20 -4.03 -28.95
C ARG A 743 26.75 -4.30 -28.56
N ARG A 744 26.58 -5.24 -27.64
CA ARG A 744 25.34 -5.45 -26.88
C ARG A 744 25.28 -4.42 -25.75
N VAL A 745 24.09 -3.88 -25.53
CA VAL A 745 23.84 -2.91 -24.46
C VAL A 745 22.95 -3.59 -23.41
N GLU A 746 23.32 -3.46 -22.13
CA GLU A 746 22.48 -3.88 -21.00
C GLU A 746 21.31 -2.89 -20.83
N VAL A 747 20.08 -3.40 -20.80
CA VAL A 747 18.85 -2.60 -20.60
C VAL A 747 18.25 -2.92 -19.24
N ARG A 748 18.11 -1.93 -18.34
CA ARG A 748 17.65 -2.15 -16.95
C ARG A 748 16.11 -2.26 -16.85
N PRO A 749 15.56 -3.13 -15.96
CA PRO A 749 14.11 -3.29 -15.78
C PRO A 749 13.35 -2.07 -15.27
N ALA A 750 14.00 -1.19 -14.50
CA ALA A 750 13.38 0.03 -13.97
C ALA A 750 12.96 1.01 -15.08
N ASP A 751 13.65 0.95 -16.22
CA ASP A 751 13.41 1.81 -17.39
C ASP A 751 12.19 1.36 -18.22
N MET A 752 11.57 0.21 -17.89
CA MET A 752 10.44 -0.39 -18.63
C MET A 752 9.05 -0.09 -18.04
N SER A 753 8.93 0.77 -17.02
CA SER A 753 7.64 1.07 -16.36
C SER A 753 6.92 2.28 -16.99
N ARG A 754 6.03 2.03 -17.97
CA ARG A 754 5.17 3.05 -18.57
C ARG A 754 4.14 3.59 -17.56
N ARG A 755 4.22 4.89 -17.25
CA ARG A 755 3.16 5.67 -16.57
C ARG A 755 1.98 5.83 -17.53
N ILE A 756 0.75 5.53 -17.10
CA ILE A 756 -0.45 5.93 -17.85
C ILE A 756 -0.60 7.45 -17.67
N LEU A 757 -0.39 8.19 -18.75
CA LEU A 757 -0.53 9.63 -18.81
C LEU A 757 -2.02 10.04 -18.75
N ASN A 758 -2.27 11.15 -18.07
CA ASN A 758 -3.55 11.83 -18.09
C ASN A 758 -3.83 12.33 -19.53
N PRO A 759 -4.99 12.01 -20.15
CA PRO A 759 -5.28 12.39 -21.54
C PRO A 759 -5.46 13.91 -21.78
N PHE A 760 -5.24 14.75 -20.75
CA PHE A 760 -5.16 16.21 -20.86
C PHE A 760 -3.72 16.77 -20.96
N THR A 761 -2.69 15.91 -21.13
CA THR A 761 -1.29 16.34 -21.03
C THR A 761 -0.38 15.98 -22.20
N GLU A 762 -0.90 15.79 -23.41
CA GLU A 762 -0.05 15.55 -24.60
C GLU A 762 -0.08 16.66 -25.66
N GLY A 763 -0.65 17.83 -25.38
CA GLY A 763 -0.58 18.96 -26.32
C GLY A 763 -0.52 20.30 -25.63
N GLU A 764 0.08 21.28 -26.31
CA GLU A 764 0.13 22.70 -25.92
C GLU A 764 -1.21 23.15 -25.35
N VAL A 765 -1.12 23.87 -24.23
CA VAL A 765 -2.28 24.45 -23.56
C VAL A 765 -2.76 25.64 -24.41
N THR A 766 -3.61 25.30 -25.37
CA THR A 766 -4.23 26.26 -26.27
C THR A 766 -5.35 27.03 -25.58
N ASP A 767 -5.56 28.28 -25.99
CA ASP A 767 -6.43 29.30 -25.36
C ASP A 767 -7.89 28.86 -25.13
N TRP A 768 -8.40 27.92 -25.94
CA TRP A 768 -9.81 27.50 -25.92
C TRP A 768 -10.23 26.74 -24.65
N ARG A 769 -9.28 26.16 -23.90
CA ARG A 769 -9.59 25.48 -22.62
C ARG A 769 -10.10 26.46 -21.54
N PHE A 770 -9.96 27.76 -21.80
CA PHE A 770 -10.31 28.88 -20.90
C PHE A 770 -11.40 29.77 -21.47
N PHE A 771 -12.04 29.34 -22.56
CA PHE A 771 -13.04 30.12 -23.25
C PHE A 771 -14.18 30.57 -22.32
N GLY A 772 -14.44 31.88 -22.27
CA GLY A 772 -15.42 32.52 -21.39
C GLY A 772 -15.07 32.49 -19.90
N ARG A 773 -13.78 32.39 -19.55
CA ARG A 773 -13.27 32.49 -18.18
C ARG A 773 -12.44 33.75 -17.95
N ASP A 774 -12.42 34.68 -18.90
CA ASP A 774 -11.59 35.89 -18.86
C ASP A 774 -11.89 36.76 -17.63
N GLU A 775 -13.17 36.90 -17.24
CA GLU A 775 -13.56 37.61 -16.02
C GLU A 775 -13.00 36.96 -14.75
N ILE A 776 -12.94 35.62 -14.73
CA ILE A 776 -12.39 34.87 -13.59
C ILE A 776 -10.86 35.04 -13.55
N ILE A 777 -10.20 34.94 -14.71
CA ILE A 777 -8.77 35.15 -14.83
C ILE A 777 -8.41 36.57 -14.38
N ASN A 778 -9.13 37.57 -14.87
CA ASN A 778 -8.96 38.97 -14.48
C ASN A 778 -9.21 39.17 -12.97
N ALA A 779 -10.22 38.54 -12.38
CA ALA A 779 -10.44 38.63 -10.93
C ALA A 779 -9.31 38.00 -10.10
N ILE A 780 -8.74 36.87 -10.54
CA ILE A 780 -7.58 36.25 -9.88
C ILE A 780 -6.35 37.14 -10.03
N ILE A 781 -6.14 37.71 -11.22
CA ILE A 781 -5.07 38.67 -11.50
C ILE A 781 -5.23 39.90 -10.61
N ASP A 782 -6.39 40.55 -10.61
CA ASP A 782 -6.69 41.73 -9.79
C ASP A 782 -6.48 41.48 -8.29
N TRP A 783 -6.86 40.30 -7.79
CA TRP A 783 -6.57 39.90 -6.42
C TRP A 783 -5.06 39.73 -6.16
N THR A 784 -4.36 39.09 -7.09
CA THR A 784 -2.91 38.84 -7.01
C THR A 784 -2.13 40.17 -6.92
N TYR A 785 -2.52 41.14 -7.75
CA TYR A 785 -1.87 42.46 -7.85
C TYR A 785 -2.47 43.54 -6.94
N GLY A 786 -3.60 43.27 -6.28
CA GLY A 786 -4.34 44.20 -5.44
C GLY A 786 -3.64 44.66 -4.15
N ASN A 787 -4.31 45.57 -3.43
CA ASN A 787 -3.81 46.20 -2.21
C ASN A 787 -3.64 45.16 -1.07
N PRO A 788 -2.44 45.07 -0.45
CA PRO A 788 -2.05 43.95 0.41
C PRO A 788 -2.88 43.68 1.67
N LEU A 789 -3.78 44.59 2.07
CA LEU A 789 -4.54 44.50 3.32
C LEU A 789 -5.85 43.70 3.24
N ARG A 790 -6.26 43.19 2.06
CA ARG A 790 -7.60 42.57 1.90
C ARG A 790 -7.65 41.06 2.14
N SER A 791 -6.72 40.27 1.60
CA SER A 791 -6.56 38.84 1.95
C SER A 791 -5.26 38.26 1.38
N GLN A 792 -4.59 37.37 2.12
CA GLN A 792 -3.41 36.62 1.63
C GLN A 792 -3.81 35.35 0.87
N THR A 793 -5.04 34.89 1.07
CA THR A 793 -5.57 33.65 0.50
C THR A 793 -6.78 33.94 -0.39
N LEU A 794 -6.86 33.23 -1.51
CA LEU A 794 -8.00 33.17 -2.42
C LEU A 794 -8.40 31.71 -2.61
N PHE A 795 -9.69 31.41 -2.43
CA PHE A 795 -10.23 30.08 -2.71
C PHE A 795 -10.78 30.02 -4.12
N LEU A 796 -10.20 29.14 -4.94
CA LEU A 796 -10.75 28.76 -6.22
C LEU A 796 -11.48 27.43 -6.06
N TYR A 797 -12.80 27.48 -6.04
CA TYR A 797 -13.61 26.32 -5.70
C TYR A 797 -14.64 26.01 -6.77
N GLY A 798 -15.20 24.80 -6.73
CA GLY A 798 -16.19 24.33 -7.69
C GLY A 798 -16.15 22.82 -7.82
N GLN A 799 -17.04 22.27 -8.62
CA GLN A 799 -17.17 20.83 -8.83
C GLN A 799 -15.90 20.21 -9.46
N ARG A 800 -15.67 18.89 -9.29
CA ARG A 800 -14.58 18.21 -10.00
C ARG A 800 -14.78 18.30 -11.51
N ARG A 801 -13.67 18.41 -12.25
CA ARG A 801 -13.64 18.43 -13.73
C ARG A 801 -14.31 19.64 -14.43
N VAL A 802 -14.55 20.74 -13.72
CA VAL A 802 -15.03 22.02 -14.31
C VAL A 802 -13.91 22.91 -14.90
N GLY A 803 -12.67 22.44 -14.89
CA GLY A 803 -11.53 23.14 -15.50
C GLY A 803 -10.66 23.98 -14.55
N LYS A 804 -10.79 23.82 -13.22
CA LYS A 804 -10.01 24.59 -12.22
C LYS A 804 -8.50 24.47 -12.40
N SER A 805 -7.97 23.25 -12.40
CA SER A 805 -6.54 22.98 -12.58
C SER A 805 -6.01 23.45 -13.93
N SER A 806 -6.83 23.33 -14.97
CA SER A 806 -6.49 23.89 -16.29
C SER A 806 -6.36 25.42 -16.19
N LEU A 807 -7.32 26.10 -15.55
CA LEU A 807 -7.35 27.55 -15.44
C LEU A 807 -6.11 28.07 -14.70
N VAL A 808 -5.74 27.39 -13.62
CA VAL A 808 -4.52 27.66 -12.87
C VAL A 808 -3.28 27.55 -13.75
N LYS A 809 -3.14 26.46 -14.53
CA LYS A 809 -2.00 26.29 -15.44
C LYS A 809 -1.91 27.42 -16.46
N ARG A 810 -3.06 27.89 -16.97
CA ARG A 810 -3.11 29.01 -17.90
C ARG A 810 -2.61 30.31 -17.32
N ILE A 811 -2.91 30.58 -16.04
CA ILE A 811 -2.43 31.78 -15.35
C ILE A 811 -0.90 31.79 -15.28
N ILE A 812 -0.28 30.62 -15.17
CA ILE A 812 1.18 30.45 -15.15
C ILE A 812 1.78 30.64 -16.55
N GLU A 813 1.16 30.03 -17.57
CA GLU A 813 1.64 30.09 -18.96
C GLU A 813 1.55 31.51 -19.55
N HIS A 814 0.50 32.28 -19.24
CA HIS A 814 0.33 33.65 -19.76
C HIS A 814 1.39 34.66 -19.29
N GLU A 815 2.10 34.41 -18.18
CA GLU A 815 3.24 35.24 -17.76
C GLU A 815 4.42 35.10 -18.73
N GLN A 816 4.56 33.94 -19.38
CA GLN A 816 5.68 33.60 -20.26
C GLN A 816 5.50 34.15 -21.69
N ASP A 817 4.26 34.29 -22.16
CA ASP A 817 3.94 34.64 -23.56
C ASP A 817 3.64 36.15 -23.80
N GLY A 818 3.59 36.99 -22.76
CA GLY A 818 3.54 38.45 -22.89
C GLY A 818 2.26 39.06 -23.50
N LEU A 819 1.20 38.27 -23.69
CA LEU A 819 -0.08 38.70 -24.32
C LEU A 819 -1.05 39.45 -23.38
N VAL A 820 -0.75 39.51 -22.09
CA VAL A 820 -1.47 40.35 -21.10
C VAL A 820 -0.45 41.31 -20.49
N GLU A 821 -0.65 42.62 -20.66
CA GLU A 821 0.21 43.64 -20.03
C GLU A 821 -0.01 43.64 -18.51
N PHE A 822 0.81 42.87 -17.78
CA PHE A 822 0.86 42.95 -16.32
C PHE A 822 1.51 44.29 -15.91
N PRO A 823 0.85 45.13 -15.09
CA PRO A 823 1.40 46.42 -14.69
C PRO A 823 2.60 46.25 -13.73
N GLN A 824 3.82 46.37 -14.26
CA GLN A 824 5.13 46.66 -13.64
C GLN A 824 5.55 46.01 -12.28
N ARG A 825 4.77 45.12 -11.67
CA ARG A 825 5.17 44.36 -10.47
C ARG A 825 5.14 42.87 -10.80
N ARG A 826 6.30 42.23 -10.89
CA ARG A 826 6.44 40.81 -11.23
C ARG A 826 6.00 39.94 -10.04
N VAL A 827 5.16 38.94 -10.29
CA VAL A 827 4.73 37.93 -9.32
C VAL A 827 5.18 36.59 -9.86
N ALA A 828 5.90 35.78 -9.08
CA ALA A 828 6.33 34.46 -9.52
C ALA A 828 5.32 33.37 -9.09
N PRO A 829 4.62 32.72 -10.02
CA PRO A 829 3.69 31.66 -9.73
C PRO A 829 4.40 30.31 -9.52
N VAL A 830 4.02 29.60 -8.46
CA VAL A 830 4.54 28.29 -8.08
C VAL A 830 3.38 27.30 -8.02
N LEU A 831 3.31 26.37 -8.97
CA LEU A 831 2.30 25.31 -8.95
C LEU A 831 2.74 24.12 -8.09
N VAL A 832 1.87 23.77 -7.15
CA VAL A 832 2.08 22.64 -6.24
C VAL A 832 0.88 21.71 -6.35
N ASP A 833 1.10 20.50 -6.85
CA ASP A 833 0.05 19.47 -7.04
C ASP A 833 0.03 18.51 -5.84
N PHE A 834 -1.05 18.55 -5.06
CA PHE A 834 -1.21 17.76 -3.84
C PHE A 834 -1.73 16.33 -4.08
N ARG A 835 -1.95 15.88 -5.32
CA ARG A 835 -2.37 14.49 -5.59
C ARG A 835 -1.39 13.43 -5.11
N LEU A 836 -0.10 13.76 -5.17
CA LEU A 836 1.00 12.84 -4.84
C LEU A 836 1.46 12.98 -3.38
N ALA A 837 0.97 13.97 -2.65
CA ALA A 837 1.37 14.29 -1.28
C ALA A 837 0.13 14.40 -0.40
N SER A 838 -0.08 13.44 0.50
CA SER A 838 -1.22 13.47 1.41
C SER A 838 -1.02 14.50 2.51
N LEU A 839 -2.05 15.33 2.76
CA LEU A 839 -2.02 16.38 3.80
C LEU A 839 -1.86 15.84 5.23
N ASP A 840 -1.93 14.53 5.44
CA ASP A 840 -1.61 13.89 6.73
C ASP A 840 -0.11 13.65 6.94
N GLN A 841 0.74 14.00 5.96
CA GLN A 841 2.21 13.84 6.01
C GLN A 841 2.93 15.20 5.93
N PRO A 842 3.17 15.88 7.07
CA PRO A 842 3.83 17.19 7.10
C PRO A 842 5.20 17.22 6.39
N PHE A 843 5.97 16.14 6.46
CA PHE A 843 7.28 16.01 5.81
C PHE A 843 7.17 16.12 4.28
N THR A 844 6.34 15.26 3.68
CA THR A 844 6.11 15.22 2.23
C THR A 844 5.58 16.55 1.70
N VAL A 845 4.68 17.20 2.46
CA VAL A 845 4.12 18.51 2.08
C VAL A 845 5.17 19.61 2.15
N ALA A 846 5.95 19.68 3.23
CA ALA A 846 6.99 20.69 3.39
C ALA A 846 8.07 20.55 2.31
N GLU A 847 8.57 19.34 2.07
CA GLU A 847 9.56 19.05 1.03
C GLU A 847 9.04 19.43 -0.37
N LEU A 848 7.81 19.03 -0.70
CA LEU A 848 7.20 19.37 -2.00
C LEU A 848 7.04 20.88 -2.19
N LEU A 849 6.54 21.60 -1.17
CA LEU A 849 6.38 23.06 -1.23
C LEU A 849 7.72 23.76 -1.46
N VAL A 850 8.74 23.41 -0.68
CA VAL A 850 10.06 24.05 -0.78
C VAL A 850 10.75 23.68 -2.08
N GLN A 851 10.68 22.41 -2.52
CA GLN A 851 11.21 22.00 -3.81
C GLN A 851 10.65 22.86 -4.93
N ARG A 852 9.31 23.01 -4.98
CA ARG A 852 8.64 23.80 -6.03
C ARG A 852 8.93 25.27 -5.95
N VAL A 853 8.97 25.85 -4.74
CA VAL A 853 9.32 27.26 -4.54
C VAL A 853 10.74 27.49 -5.02
N PHE A 854 11.74 26.77 -4.51
CA PHE A 854 13.14 26.99 -4.83
C PHE A 854 13.49 26.65 -6.30
N ASP A 855 12.84 25.66 -6.90
CA ASP A 855 12.92 25.40 -8.34
C ASP A 855 12.46 26.61 -9.16
N ALA A 856 11.34 27.23 -8.77
CA ALA A 856 10.82 28.45 -9.41
C ALA A 856 11.71 29.68 -9.16
N LEU A 857 12.44 29.72 -8.04
CA LEU A 857 13.45 30.76 -7.77
C LEU A 857 14.79 30.49 -8.49
N HIS A 858 14.93 29.35 -9.17
CA HIS A 858 16.19 28.86 -9.73
C HIS A 858 17.33 28.80 -8.70
N GLN A 859 17.00 28.39 -7.48
CA GLN A 859 17.93 28.25 -6.36
C GLN A 859 18.20 26.77 -6.06
N PRO A 860 19.34 26.43 -5.44
CA PRO A 860 19.57 25.06 -4.97
C PRO A 860 18.47 24.68 -3.97
N ILE A 861 17.79 23.56 -4.23
CA ILE A 861 16.71 23.06 -3.37
C ILE A 861 17.31 22.66 -2.01
N PRO A 862 16.90 23.30 -0.90
CA PRO A 862 17.32 22.90 0.42
C PRO A 862 16.69 21.55 0.74
N ARG A 863 17.48 20.64 1.32
CA ARG A 863 16.99 19.33 1.74
C ARG A 863 16.33 19.45 3.10
N LEU A 864 15.14 18.85 3.22
CA LEU A 864 14.51 18.63 4.51
C LEU A 864 15.15 17.39 5.12
N GLU A 865 15.91 17.60 6.19
CA GLU A 865 16.49 16.48 6.91
C GLU A 865 15.42 15.82 7.78
N LEU A 866 15.48 14.49 7.94
CA LEU A 866 14.48 13.72 8.67
C LEU A 866 14.35 14.07 10.18
N HIS A 867 15.25 14.90 10.73
CA HIS A 867 15.18 15.45 12.10
C HIS A 867 14.59 16.86 12.19
N ASP A 868 14.49 17.58 11.07
CA ASP A 868 13.90 18.91 11.06
C ASP A 868 12.39 18.80 11.28
N ASP A 869 11.84 19.63 12.18
CA ASP A 869 10.39 19.80 12.22
C ASP A 869 9.97 20.39 10.86
N PRO A 870 9.16 19.67 10.07
CA PRO A 870 8.87 20.05 8.69
C PRO A 870 8.14 21.40 8.59
N ILE A 871 7.41 21.79 9.64
CA ILE A 871 6.64 23.04 9.69
C ILE A 871 7.57 24.20 10.02
N VAL A 872 8.45 24.03 11.01
CA VAL A 872 9.46 25.05 11.37
C VAL A 872 10.47 25.23 10.23
N TRP A 873 10.86 24.14 9.58
CA TRP A 873 11.72 24.18 8.43
C TRP A 873 11.04 24.88 7.25
N LEU A 874 9.79 24.54 6.94
CA LEU A 874 9.02 25.21 5.89
C LEU A 874 8.91 26.72 6.14
N ASP A 875 8.53 27.14 7.36
CA ASP A 875 8.46 28.55 7.79
C ASP A 875 9.80 29.27 7.56
N ARG A 876 10.93 28.62 7.93
CA ARG A 876 12.28 29.16 7.68
C ARG A 876 12.61 29.28 6.19
N GLN A 877 12.29 28.26 5.39
CA GLN A 877 12.58 28.27 3.95
C GLN A 877 11.70 29.27 3.20
N LEU A 878 10.44 29.44 3.60
CA LEU A 878 9.55 30.47 3.05
C LEU A 878 10.04 31.87 3.44
N THR A 879 10.52 32.06 4.68
CA THR A 879 11.19 33.32 5.08
C THR A 879 12.40 33.61 4.19
N ALA A 880 13.23 32.59 3.90
CA ALA A 880 14.38 32.74 3.02
C ALA A 880 13.96 33.08 1.58
N ALA A 881 12.90 32.42 1.07
CA ALA A 881 12.33 32.70 -0.24
C ALA A 881 11.81 34.15 -0.36
N GLU A 882 11.12 34.67 0.66
CA GLU A 882 10.67 36.07 0.70
C GLU A 882 11.84 37.07 0.62
N HIS A 883 12.94 36.81 1.34
CA HIS A 883 14.14 37.65 1.27
C HIS A 883 14.83 37.62 -0.10
N LEU A 884 14.86 36.46 -0.76
CA LEU A 884 15.49 36.29 -2.07
C LEU A 884 14.71 37.01 -3.18
N TYR A 885 13.41 37.21 -3.00
CA TYR A 885 12.50 37.76 -4.00
C TYR A 885 12.07 39.21 -3.73
N ALA A 886 12.79 39.97 -2.90
CA ALA A 886 12.33 41.20 -2.25
C ALA A 886 12.10 42.48 -3.12
N PRO A 887 11.76 42.40 -4.42
CA PRO A 887 10.78 43.34 -4.98
C PRO A 887 9.54 42.70 -5.65
N GLN A 888 9.47 41.38 -5.74
CA GLN A 888 8.46 40.56 -6.42
C GLN A 888 7.65 39.76 -5.40
N ARG A 889 6.36 39.48 -5.68
CA ARG A 889 5.53 38.64 -4.77
C ARG A 889 5.56 37.19 -5.23
N LEU A 890 5.52 36.24 -4.29
CA LEU A 890 5.35 34.82 -4.61
C LEU A 890 3.86 34.48 -4.63
N LEU A 891 3.40 33.79 -5.67
CA LEU A 891 2.06 33.23 -5.76
C LEU A 891 2.14 31.70 -5.69
N ILE A 892 1.88 31.12 -4.53
CA ILE A 892 1.80 29.68 -4.37
C ILE A 892 0.40 29.20 -4.73
N ILE A 893 0.32 28.35 -5.73
CA ILE A 893 -0.93 27.75 -6.19
C ILE A 893 -0.96 26.29 -5.75
N ALA A 894 -1.83 26.00 -4.78
CA ALA A 894 -2.05 24.65 -4.27
C ALA A 894 -3.20 23.99 -5.05
N ASP A 895 -2.86 23.19 -6.06
CA ASP A 895 -3.81 22.43 -6.87
C ASP A 895 -4.16 21.08 -6.20
N GLU A 896 -5.43 20.68 -6.34
CA GLU A 896 -6.03 19.54 -5.62
C GLU A 896 -5.69 19.54 -4.12
N PHE A 897 -5.79 20.69 -3.46
CA PHE A 897 -5.46 20.84 -2.04
C PHE A 897 -6.29 19.92 -1.13
N ASP A 898 -7.44 19.43 -1.60
CA ASP A 898 -8.28 18.46 -0.89
C ASP A 898 -7.97 16.99 -1.21
N ALA A 899 -6.93 16.70 -2.00
CA ALA A 899 -6.49 15.35 -2.30
C ALA A 899 -6.12 14.59 -1.02
N GLY A 900 -6.61 13.34 -0.90
CA GLY A 900 -6.40 12.50 0.28
C GLY A 900 -7.31 12.82 1.47
N TYR A 901 -8.04 13.95 1.47
CA TYR A 901 -8.90 14.34 2.60
C TYR A 901 -10.02 13.32 2.89
N GLY A 902 -10.60 12.69 1.86
CA GLY A 902 -11.57 11.61 2.04
C GLY A 902 -11.04 10.43 2.87
N GLN A 903 -9.73 10.16 2.84
CA GLN A 903 -9.10 9.16 3.70
C GLN A 903 -8.98 9.64 5.15
N VAL A 904 -8.70 10.93 5.37
CA VAL A 904 -8.64 11.56 6.70
C VAL A 904 -10.00 11.48 7.39
N VAL A 905 -11.09 11.79 6.67
CA VAL A 905 -12.47 11.66 7.16
C VAL A 905 -12.82 10.21 7.47
N ARG A 906 -12.54 9.26 6.54
CA ARG A 906 -12.79 7.83 6.76
C ARG A 906 -12.03 7.26 7.95
N ARG A 907 -10.81 7.74 8.20
CA ARG A 907 -9.96 7.32 9.34
C ARG A 907 -10.26 8.07 10.64
N ARG A 908 -11.16 9.07 10.63
CA ARG A 908 -11.47 9.98 11.75
C ARG A 908 -10.22 10.58 12.42
N ARG A 909 -9.17 10.89 11.64
CA ARG A 909 -7.95 11.53 12.15
C ARG A 909 -8.02 13.05 11.98
N ARG A 910 -7.45 13.82 12.91
CA ARG A 910 -7.28 15.27 12.72
C ARG A 910 -6.11 15.55 11.76
N PRO A 911 -6.28 16.41 10.75
CA PRO A 911 -5.19 16.73 9.81
C PRO A 911 -4.20 17.73 10.42
N ILE A 912 -3.12 17.22 11.01
CA ILE A 912 -2.10 18.01 11.73
C ILE A 912 -1.46 19.10 10.83
N MET A 913 -1.24 18.83 9.54
CA MET A 913 -0.62 19.80 8.62
C MET A 913 -1.56 20.96 8.29
N LEU A 914 -2.87 20.71 8.16
CA LEU A 914 -3.84 21.77 7.81
C LEU A 914 -3.93 22.83 8.90
N ASP A 915 -3.98 22.41 10.16
CA ASP A 915 -4.02 23.34 11.31
C ASP A 915 -2.78 24.25 11.37
N LYS A 916 -1.60 23.68 11.10
CA LYS A 916 -0.31 24.37 11.15
C LYS A 916 -0.02 25.22 9.91
N LEU A 917 -0.52 24.83 8.73
CA LEU A 917 -0.30 25.55 7.48
C LEU A 917 -0.94 26.95 7.49
N TRP A 918 -2.11 27.12 8.11
CA TRP A 918 -2.75 28.45 8.24
C TRP A 918 -1.94 29.44 9.07
N ALA A 919 -1.27 28.94 10.11
CA ALA A 919 -0.37 29.75 10.92
C ALA A 919 0.86 30.19 10.11
N ILE A 920 1.38 29.33 9.24
CA ILE A 920 2.47 29.67 8.30
C ILE A 920 1.98 30.71 7.28
N ILE A 921 0.85 30.46 6.61
CA ILE A 921 0.26 31.38 5.62
C ILE A 921 0.16 32.79 6.21
N SER A 922 -0.36 32.91 7.43
CA SER A 922 -0.57 34.19 8.12
C SER A 922 0.73 34.92 8.48
N ARG A 923 1.85 34.21 8.64
CA ARG A 923 3.17 34.77 9.00
C ARG A 923 3.97 35.27 7.79
N HIS A 924 3.57 34.90 6.58
CA HIS A 924 4.25 35.25 5.32
C HIS A 924 3.39 36.19 4.47
N PRO A 925 3.31 37.49 4.82
CA PRO A 925 2.41 38.44 4.16
C PRO A 925 2.79 38.76 2.71
N ASP A 926 4.01 38.45 2.29
CA ASP A 926 4.51 38.70 0.94
C ASP A 926 4.23 37.52 -0.02
N ILE A 927 3.73 36.40 0.52
CA ILE A 927 3.28 35.23 -0.25
C ILE A 927 1.76 35.23 -0.40
N ARG A 928 1.28 35.15 -1.64
CA ARG A 928 -0.14 34.94 -1.98
C ARG A 928 -0.40 33.44 -2.14
N TRP A 929 -1.52 32.98 -1.59
CA TRP A 929 -1.92 31.57 -1.64
C TRP A 929 -3.23 31.40 -2.40
N LEU A 930 -3.16 30.77 -3.57
CA LEU A 930 -4.33 30.36 -4.35
C LEU A 930 -4.63 28.89 -4.06
N LEU A 931 -5.70 28.62 -3.31
CA LEU A 931 -6.09 27.27 -2.91
C LEU A 931 -7.19 26.74 -3.82
N VAL A 932 -6.90 25.67 -4.55
CA VAL A 932 -7.87 25.01 -5.44
C VAL A 932 -8.54 23.86 -4.69
N VAL A 933 -9.85 23.99 -4.44
CA VAL A 933 -10.62 23.03 -3.62
C VAL A 933 -11.92 22.60 -4.29
N GLN A 934 -12.53 21.50 -3.85
CA GLN A 934 -13.87 21.09 -4.29
C GLN A 934 -14.97 21.69 -3.40
N ASP A 935 -16.18 21.79 -3.95
CA ASP A 935 -17.37 22.27 -3.22
C ASP A 935 -17.66 21.46 -1.94
N ILE A 936 -17.32 20.17 -1.93
CA ILE A 936 -17.51 19.27 -0.79
C ILE A 936 -16.90 19.81 0.50
N TYR A 937 -15.81 20.58 0.38
CA TYR A 937 -15.08 21.21 1.48
C TYR A 937 -15.94 22.17 2.31
N ARG A 938 -16.90 22.84 1.67
CA ARG A 938 -17.81 23.79 2.32
C ARG A 938 -19.00 23.10 2.99
N ILE A 939 -19.35 21.95 2.44
CA ILE A 939 -20.41 21.00 2.82
C ILE A 939 -20.32 20.50 4.26
N ASP A 940 -19.16 19.88 4.48
CA ASP A 940 -19.04 18.82 5.47
C ASP A 940 -18.82 19.41 6.88
N PRO A 941 -19.65 19.07 7.87
CA PRO A 941 -19.49 19.53 9.25
C PRO A 941 -18.13 19.16 9.84
N ILE A 942 -17.53 18.04 9.42
CA ILE A 942 -16.19 17.60 9.84
C ILE A 942 -15.13 18.50 9.21
N LEU A 943 -15.32 18.92 7.95
CA LEU A 943 -14.45 19.88 7.27
C LEU A 943 -14.50 21.25 7.94
N GLN A 944 -15.70 21.77 8.20
CA GLN A 944 -15.86 23.04 8.90
C GLN A 944 -15.30 22.98 10.34
N ALA A 945 -15.48 21.87 11.04
CA ALA A 945 -14.98 21.67 12.41
C ALA A 945 -13.44 21.48 12.46
N ALA A 946 -12.81 21.01 11.39
CA ALA A 946 -11.36 20.85 11.28
C ALA A 946 -10.64 22.16 10.93
N LEU A 947 -11.33 23.30 10.85
CA LEU A 947 -10.77 24.58 10.38
C LEU A 947 -11.09 25.77 11.31
N PRO A 948 -10.74 25.71 12.60
CA PRO A 948 -11.04 26.78 13.56
C PRO A 948 -10.27 28.10 13.29
N HIS A 949 -9.27 28.10 12.41
CA HIS A 949 -8.35 29.22 12.17
C HIS A 949 -8.40 29.79 10.76
N LEU A 950 -9.44 29.48 9.97
CA LEU A 950 -9.62 30.17 8.69
C LEU A 950 -9.74 31.69 8.96
N PRO A 951 -9.10 32.56 8.15
CA PRO A 951 -9.41 33.99 8.20
C PRO A 951 -10.92 34.18 8.05
N VAL A 952 -11.46 35.22 8.68
CA VAL A 952 -12.89 35.54 8.58
C VAL A 952 -13.21 35.89 7.12
N ASP A 953 -13.77 34.91 6.40
CA ASP A 953 -14.29 35.00 5.03
C ASP A 953 -13.28 35.43 3.95
N PRO A 954 -12.27 34.60 3.62
CA PRO A 954 -11.37 34.86 2.50
C PRO A 954 -12.16 34.95 1.19
N PRO A 955 -11.74 35.79 0.23
CA PRO A 955 -12.41 35.89 -1.07
C PRO A 955 -12.44 34.52 -1.75
N GLN A 956 -13.54 34.25 -2.43
CA GLN A 956 -13.80 32.97 -3.05
C GLN A 956 -14.33 33.18 -4.47
N ILE A 957 -13.83 32.38 -5.39
CA ILE A 957 -14.27 32.37 -6.78
C ILE A 957 -14.79 30.97 -7.09
N ASN A 958 -16.06 30.91 -7.47
CA ASN A 958 -16.72 29.68 -7.89
C ASN A 958 -16.53 29.45 -9.40
N ILE A 959 -15.93 28.33 -9.77
CA ILE A 959 -15.92 27.84 -11.14
C ILE A 959 -17.10 26.88 -11.34
N ARG A 960 -18.19 27.40 -11.89
CA ARG A 960 -19.37 26.63 -12.31
C ARG A 960 -19.22 26.07 -13.72
N HIS A 961 -20.18 25.29 -14.19
CA HIS A 961 -20.29 24.94 -15.62
C HIS A 961 -20.29 26.19 -16.51
N LEU A 962 -19.92 26.00 -17.78
CA LEU A 962 -19.89 27.09 -18.74
C LEU A 962 -21.33 27.58 -19.02
N PRO A 963 -21.58 28.91 -19.04
CA PRO A 963 -22.87 29.45 -19.47
C PRO A 963 -23.23 28.92 -20.85
N ARG A 964 -24.51 28.62 -21.10
CA ARG A 964 -24.98 28.04 -22.37
C ARG A 964 -24.40 28.73 -23.63
N PRO A 965 -24.35 30.06 -23.76
CA PRO A 965 -23.76 30.72 -24.94
C PRO A 965 -22.26 30.39 -25.13
N VAL A 966 -21.49 30.36 -24.04
CA VAL A 966 -20.05 30.06 -24.04
C VAL A 966 -19.80 28.58 -24.32
N ALA A 967 -20.58 27.70 -23.69
CA ALA A 967 -20.51 26.26 -23.91
C ALA A 967 -20.88 25.89 -25.36
N ARG A 968 -21.88 26.56 -25.93
CA ARG A 968 -22.28 26.40 -27.34
C ARG A 968 -21.15 26.76 -28.28
N GLN A 969 -20.52 27.90 -28.03
CA GLN A 969 -19.40 28.36 -28.85
C GLN A 969 -18.21 27.41 -28.75
N LEU A 970 -17.91 26.88 -27.55
CA LEU A 970 -16.88 25.85 -27.37
C LEU A 970 -17.13 24.59 -28.22
N ILE A 971 -18.40 24.18 -28.38
CA ILE A 971 -18.79 23.03 -29.22
C ILE A 971 -18.62 23.35 -30.71
N VAL A 972 -19.09 24.53 -31.12
CA VAL A 972 -19.07 24.96 -32.53
C VAL A 972 -17.65 25.24 -33.01
N ASP A 973 -16.83 25.94 -32.23
CA ASP A 973 -15.45 26.28 -32.60
C ASP A 973 -14.55 25.06 -32.76
N LEU A 974 -14.84 23.99 -31.99
CA LEU A 974 -14.14 22.71 -32.12
C LEU A 974 -14.45 22.03 -33.47
N SER A 975 -15.65 22.24 -34.01
CA SER A 975 -16.03 21.74 -35.34
C SER A 975 -15.42 22.56 -36.48
N THR A 976 -15.47 23.90 -36.39
CA THR A 976 -15.01 24.80 -37.47
C THR A 976 -13.49 24.74 -37.68
N ARG A 977 -12.70 24.62 -36.62
CA ARG A 977 -11.22 24.50 -36.70
C ARG A 977 -10.74 23.19 -37.31
N HIS A 978 -11.57 22.15 -37.28
CA HIS A 978 -11.24 20.83 -37.81
C HIS A 978 -11.95 20.55 -39.15
N GLU A 979 -12.48 21.59 -39.80
CA GLU A 979 -13.19 21.50 -41.08
C GLU A 979 -14.45 20.62 -41.04
N PHE A 980 -15.05 20.43 -39.85
CA PHE A 980 -16.32 19.71 -39.69
C PHE A 980 -17.51 20.66 -39.65
N HIS A 981 -18.65 20.21 -40.19
CA HIS A 981 -19.90 20.98 -40.20
C HIS A 981 -21.06 20.15 -39.64
N PHE A 982 -21.98 20.79 -38.91
CA PHE A 982 -23.19 20.12 -38.40
C PHE A 982 -24.24 19.96 -39.48
N ALA A 983 -24.84 18.77 -39.58
CA ALA A 983 -25.94 18.50 -40.51
C ALA A 983 -27.16 19.39 -40.17
N PRO A 984 -27.91 19.88 -41.19
CA PRO A 984 -29.11 20.65 -40.96
C PRO A 984 -30.17 19.90 -40.14
N PRO A 985 -30.85 20.56 -39.19
CA PRO A 985 -30.60 21.94 -38.76
C PRO A 985 -29.32 22.03 -37.91
N ALA A 986 -28.36 22.86 -38.35
CA ALA A 986 -27.02 22.96 -37.78
C ALA A 986 -27.01 23.36 -36.30
N ASP A 987 -28.09 23.98 -35.82
CA ASP A 987 -28.26 24.38 -34.43
C ASP A 987 -28.68 23.22 -33.51
N ALA A 988 -29.26 22.12 -34.02
CA ALA A 988 -29.84 21.09 -33.16
C ALA A 988 -28.79 20.22 -32.45
N ILE A 989 -27.68 19.87 -33.12
CA ILE A 989 -26.66 18.99 -32.54
C ILE A 989 -25.88 19.67 -31.41
N PRO A 990 -25.40 20.93 -31.56
CA PRO A 990 -24.79 21.65 -30.45
C PRO A 990 -25.72 21.82 -29.25
N GLU A 991 -27.00 22.15 -29.47
CA GLU A 991 -27.98 22.26 -28.36
C GLU A 991 -28.21 20.90 -27.68
N GLN A 992 -28.29 19.80 -28.43
CA GLN A 992 -28.37 18.46 -27.84
C GLN A 992 -27.13 18.11 -27.02
N ILE A 993 -25.93 18.45 -27.48
CA ILE A 993 -24.69 18.26 -26.71
C ILE A 993 -24.74 19.07 -25.41
N LEU A 994 -25.28 20.29 -25.44
CA LEU A 994 -25.47 21.10 -24.24
C LEU A 994 -26.48 20.48 -23.28
N ASP A 995 -27.58 19.94 -23.77
CA ASP A 995 -28.57 19.25 -22.93
C ASP A 995 -27.96 17.98 -22.30
N TRP A 996 -27.16 17.23 -23.06
CA TRP A 996 -26.46 16.05 -22.56
C TRP A 996 -25.43 16.34 -21.46
N THR A 997 -24.77 17.50 -21.53
CA THR A 997 -23.58 17.81 -20.71
C THR A 997 -23.79 18.93 -19.69
N ALA A 998 -24.89 19.68 -19.79
CA ALA A 998 -25.20 20.87 -19.00
C ALA A 998 -24.07 21.91 -18.92
N GLY A 999 -23.31 22.08 -20.01
CA GLY A 999 -22.19 23.03 -20.03
C GLY A 999 -20.94 22.57 -19.26
N ASN A 1000 -20.88 21.32 -18.80
CA ASN A 1000 -19.69 20.77 -18.15
C ASN A 1000 -18.56 20.61 -19.18
N PRO A 1001 -17.45 21.35 -19.05
CA PRO A 1001 -16.41 21.38 -20.09
C PRO A 1001 -15.77 20.01 -20.29
N TYR A 1002 -15.54 19.24 -19.21
CA TYR A 1002 -14.98 17.90 -19.32
C TYR A 1002 -15.89 16.95 -20.11
N LEU A 1003 -17.20 16.92 -19.80
CA LEU A 1003 -18.14 16.08 -20.52
C LEU A 1003 -18.33 16.54 -21.97
N ILE A 1004 -18.33 17.85 -22.23
CA ILE A 1004 -18.31 18.41 -23.59
C ILE A 1004 -17.12 17.87 -24.36
N HIS A 1005 -15.90 17.91 -23.80
CA HIS A 1005 -14.71 17.41 -24.49
C HIS A 1005 -14.73 15.91 -24.70
N VAL A 1006 -15.16 15.13 -23.69
CA VAL A 1006 -15.27 13.68 -23.83
C VAL A 1006 -16.25 13.33 -24.94
N LEU A 1007 -17.44 13.94 -24.94
CA LEU A 1007 -18.48 13.66 -25.92
C LEU A 1007 -18.09 14.15 -27.32
N CYS A 1008 -17.59 15.39 -27.45
CA CYS A 1008 -17.17 15.95 -28.73
C CYS A 1008 -15.96 15.21 -29.31
N ARG A 1009 -15.00 14.76 -28.48
CA ARG A 1009 -13.88 13.95 -28.97
C ARG A 1009 -14.36 12.62 -29.53
N ARG A 1010 -15.27 11.93 -28.84
CA ARG A 1010 -15.86 10.67 -29.34
C ARG A 1010 -16.66 10.89 -30.61
N LEU A 1011 -17.43 11.97 -30.65
CA LEU A 1011 -18.18 12.40 -31.84
C LEU A 1011 -17.24 12.61 -33.04
N LEU A 1012 -16.17 13.39 -32.86
CA LEU A 1012 -15.19 13.66 -33.92
C LEU A 1012 -14.39 12.42 -34.33
N ASP A 1013 -13.97 11.59 -33.37
CA ASP A 1013 -13.28 10.33 -33.68
C ASP A 1013 -14.17 9.41 -34.54
N ARG A 1014 -15.48 9.41 -34.26
CA ARG A 1014 -16.47 8.60 -34.98
C ARG A 1014 -16.72 9.14 -36.40
N VAL A 1015 -16.80 10.45 -36.54
CA VAL A 1015 -16.94 11.14 -37.84
C VAL A 1015 -15.67 10.98 -38.69
N LYS A 1016 -14.49 11.10 -38.07
CA LYS A 1016 -13.17 10.83 -38.69
C LYS A 1016 -13.02 9.38 -39.15
N ARG A 1017 -13.39 8.41 -38.31
CA ARG A 1017 -13.40 6.97 -38.69
C ARG A 1017 -14.35 6.70 -39.87
N ALA A 1018 -15.47 7.42 -39.93
CA ALA A 1018 -16.39 7.34 -41.05
C ALA A 1018 -15.95 8.13 -42.30
N ARG A 1019 -14.80 8.83 -42.27
CA ARG A 1019 -14.26 9.65 -43.35
C ARG A 1019 -15.27 10.67 -43.91
N ARG A 1020 -16.07 11.27 -43.03
CA ARG A 1020 -17.04 12.33 -43.37
C ARG A 1020 -16.62 13.64 -42.73
N LEU A 1021 -17.02 14.76 -43.34
CA LEU A 1021 -16.87 16.11 -42.77
C LEU A 1021 -18.17 16.61 -42.11
N GLU A 1022 -19.28 15.93 -42.34
CA GLU A 1022 -20.59 16.28 -41.78
C GLU A 1022 -20.92 15.43 -40.53
N ILE A 1023 -21.24 16.12 -39.44
CA ILE A 1023 -21.68 15.55 -38.15
C ILE A 1023 -23.21 15.39 -38.18
N ARG A 1024 -23.70 14.16 -38.07
CA ARG A 1024 -25.15 13.84 -38.09
C ARG A 1024 -25.67 13.48 -36.69
N PRO A 1025 -26.98 13.58 -36.43
CA PRO A 1025 -27.55 13.20 -35.12
C PRO A 1025 -27.21 11.76 -34.69
N ILE A 1026 -27.20 10.81 -35.64
CA ILE A 1026 -26.84 9.41 -35.35
C ILE A 1026 -25.39 9.23 -34.88
N ASP A 1027 -24.50 10.17 -35.23
CA ASP A 1027 -23.12 10.16 -34.76
C ASP A 1027 -23.06 10.60 -33.29
N LEU A 1028 -23.90 11.56 -32.89
CA LEU A 1028 -24.09 11.96 -31.50
C LEU A 1028 -24.68 10.82 -30.66
N ASP A 1029 -25.72 10.13 -31.14
CA ASP A 1029 -26.30 8.97 -30.45
C ASP A 1029 -25.28 7.84 -30.25
N GLY A 1030 -24.39 7.65 -31.22
CA GLY A 1030 -23.28 6.72 -31.11
C GLY A 1030 -22.26 7.15 -30.06
N ALA A 1031 -21.88 8.43 -30.06
CA ALA A 1031 -20.94 8.99 -29.09
C ALA A 1031 -21.50 8.96 -27.65
N VAL A 1032 -22.79 9.28 -27.47
CA VAL A 1032 -23.50 9.20 -26.19
C VAL A 1032 -23.45 7.76 -25.65
N ARG A 1033 -23.78 6.75 -26.48
CA ARG A 1033 -23.69 5.34 -26.07
C ARG A 1033 -22.27 4.91 -25.71
N GLU A 1034 -21.25 5.37 -26.44
CA GLU A 1034 -19.84 5.09 -26.12
C GLU A 1034 -19.41 5.71 -24.77
N VAL A 1035 -19.98 6.87 -24.42
CA VAL A 1035 -19.73 7.54 -23.13
C VAL A 1035 -20.49 6.84 -21.99
N LEU A 1036 -21.77 6.51 -22.19
CA LEU A 1036 -22.58 5.78 -21.21
C LEU A 1036 -22.03 4.38 -20.92
N GLY A 1037 -21.52 3.69 -21.94
CA GLY A 1037 -20.86 2.38 -21.78
C GLY A 1037 -19.52 2.41 -21.02
N ARG A 1038 -19.09 3.57 -20.49
CA ARG A 1038 -17.87 3.74 -19.70
C ARG A 1038 -18.16 4.50 -18.40
N PRO A 1039 -18.60 3.80 -17.34
CA PRO A 1039 -18.96 4.41 -16.06
C PRO A 1039 -17.89 5.33 -15.46
N ALA A 1040 -16.61 5.03 -15.71
CA ALA A 1040 -15.46 5.80 -15.24
C ALA A 1040 -15.48 7.30 -15.59
N TYR A 1041 -16.19 7.70 -16.65
CA TYR A 1041 -16.32 9.13 -16.97
C TYR A 1041 -17.14 9.90 -15.93
N PHE A 1042 -18.03 9.23 -15.20
CA PHE A 1042 -18.93 9.81 -14.20
C PHE A 1042 -18.45 9.61 -12.76
N ASP A 1043 -17.35 8.89 -12.52
CA ASP A 1043 -16.82 8.61 -11.17
C ASP A 1043 -16.66 9.86 -10.29
N HIS A 1044 -16.29 10.99 -10.90
CA HIS A 1044 -16.13 12.25 -10.18
C HIS A 1044 -17.44 12.83 -9.63
N LEU A 1045 -18.59 12.43 -10.17
CA LEU A 1045 -19.94 12.77 -9.73
C LEU A 1045 -20.50 11.72 -8.77
N THR A 1046 -20.16 10.44 -8.98
CA THR A 1046 -20.76 9.31 -8.27
C THR A 1046 -19.98 8.86 -7.04
N GLN A 1047 -18.64 8.96 -7.03
CA GLN A 1047 -17.80 8.61 -5.86
C GLN A 1047 -18.16 9.35 -4.56
N PRO A 1048 -18.58 10.64 -4.57
CA PRO A 1048 -18.99 11.33 -3.35
C PRO A 1048 -20.33 10.87 -2.76
N LEU A 1049 -21.09 10.04 -3.47
CA LEU A 1049 -22.41 9.60 -3.08
C LEU A 1049 -22.29 8.35 -2.18
N GLN A 1050 -22.69 8.48 -0.91
CA GLN A 1050 -22.67 7.40 0.07
C GLN A 1050 -23.93 7.44 0.95
N GLY A 1051 -24.40 6.27 1.40
CA GLY A 1051 -25.61 6.12 2.22
C GLY A 1051 -26.82 6.80 1.57
N TRP A 1052 -27.59 7.53 2.38
CA TRP A 1052 -28.81 8.24 1.95
C TRP A 1052 -28.66 9.10 0.69
N ARG A 1053 -27.50 9.72 0.45
CA ARG A 1053 -27.29 10.55 -0.75
C ARG A 1053 -27.35 9.74 -2.04
N ARG A 1054 -26.87 8.50 -1.99
CA ARG A 1054 -26.93 7.56 -3.13
C ARG A 1054 -28.37 7.13 -3.36
N ASP A 1055 -29.08 6.75 -2.29
CA ASP A 1055 -30.45 6.24 -2.39
C ASP A 1055 -31.42 7.31 -2.89
N ILE A 1056 -31.27 8.56 -2.40
CA ILE A 1056 -32.01 9.73 -2.89
C ILE A 1056 -31.79 9.94 -4.39
N VAL A 1057 -30.53 9.89 -4.84
CA VAL A 1057 -30.19 10.12 -6.25
C VAL A 1057 -30.71 9.00 -7.15
N LEU A 1058 -30.60 7.74 -6.72
CA LEU A 1058 -31.12 6.59 -7.47
C LEU A 1058 -32.65 6.64 -7.59
N TYR A 1059 -33.32 6.90 -6.47
CA TYR A 1059 -34.77 7.04 -6.45
C TYR A 1059 -35.23 8.16 -7.39
N LEU A 1060 -34.64 9.34 -7.28
CA LEU A 1060 -34.97 10.46 -8.16
C LEU A 1060 -34.63 10.16 -9.63
N ALA A 1061 -33.55 9.45 -9.92
CA ALA A 1061 -33.19 9.07 -11.29
C ALA A 1061 -34.20 8.10 -11.90
N GLU A 1062 -34.72 7.16 -11.12
CA GLU A 1062 -35.77 6.22 -11.53
C GLU A 1062 -37.13 6.92 -11.68
N ALA A 1063 -37.47 7.82 -10.77
CA ALA A 1063 -38.77 8.48 -10.71
C ALA A 1063 -38.94 9.63 -11.73
N LEU A 1064 -37.86 10.32 -12.09
CA LEU A 1064 -37.87 11.41 -13.07
C LEU A 1064 -37.58 10.89 -14.49
N ALA A 1065 -38.38 11.30 -15.47
CA ALA A 1065 -38.01 11.15 -16.87
C ALA A 1065 -36.87 12.11 -17.25
N LEU A 1066 -36.11 11.79 -18.31
CA LEU A 1066 -34.99 12.61 -18.78
C LEU A 1066 -35.43 14.08 -19.02
N GLY A 1067 -34.79 15.02 -18.34
CA GLY A 1067 -35.10 16.45 -18.40
C GLY A 1067 -36.33 16.90 -17.60
N GLN A 1068 -36.99 16.00 -16.86
CA GLN A 1068 -38.09 16.33 -15.96
C GLN A 1068 -37.56 16.88 -14.63
N SER A 1069 -38.35 17.75 -13.98
CA SER A 1069 -38.14 18.17 -12.60
C SER A 1069 -39.43 18.04 -11.78
N TRP A 1070 -39.29 17.83 -10.48
CA TRP A 1070 -40.39 17.78 -9.52
C TRP A 1070 -40.42 19.01 -8.61
N PRO A 1071 -41.58 19.44 -8.09
CA PRO A 1071 -41.61 20.39 -6.99
C PRO A 1071 -40.80 19.86 -5.81
N LEU A 1072 -39.89 20.67 -5.28
CA LEU A 1072 -38.99 20.29 -4.17
C LEU A 1072 -39.78 19.86 -2.93
N ALA A 1073 -40.95 20.47 -2.68
CA ALA A 1073 -41.83 20.06 -1.58
C ALA A 1073 -42.34 18.61 -1.76
N THR A 1074 -42.82 18.27 -2.95
CA THR A 1074 -43.30 16.91 -3.26
C THR A 1074 -42.17 15.88 -3.20
N ALA A 1075 -41.00 16.21 -3.74
CA ALA A 1075 -39.83 15.34 -3.63
C ALA A 1075 -39.41 15.14 -2.17
N LYS A 1076 -39.50 16.19 -1.34
CA LYS A 1076 -39.20 16.07 0.09
C LYS A 1076 -40.19 15.18 0.82
N ASP A 1077 -41.48 15.39 0.62
CA ASP A 1077 -42.52 14.59 1.27
C ASP A 1077 -42.33 13.09 0.98
N GLU A 1078 -42.12 12.72 -0.29
CA GLU A 1078 -41.89 11.32 -0.67
C GLU A 1078 -40.58 10.75 -0.12
N LEU A 1079 -39.48 11.51 -0.15
CA LEU A 1079 -38.18 11.05 0.35
C LEU A 1079 -38.15 10.93 1.88
N THR A 1080 -38.83 11.84 2.60
CA THR A 1080 -38.99 11.79 4.06
C THR A 1080 -39.80 10.55 4.45
N ASP A 1081 -40.90 10.27 3.75
CA ASP A 1081 -41.73 9.07 4.00
C ASP A 1081 -40.99 7.76 3.68
N LEU A 1082 -40.22 7.73 2.59
CA LEU A 1082 -39.51 6.53 2.13
C LEU A 1082 -38.28 6.20 2.98
N PHE A 1083 -37.52 7.21 3.41
CA PHE A 1083 -36.22 7.04 4.07
C PHE A 1083 -36.23 7.38 5.56
N GLY A 1084 -37.33 7.91 6.11
CA GLY A 1084 -37.47 8.23 7.54
C GLY A 1084 -36.54 9.35 8.03
N LEU A 1085 -36.09 10.22 7.13
CA LEU A 1085 -35.20 11.36 7.43
C LEU A 1085 -36.01 12.56 7.92
N SER A 1086 -35.44 13.41 8.77
CA SER A 1086 -36.06 14.71 9.08
C SER A 1086 -35.89 15.70 7.92
N ASP A 1087 -36.81 16.66 7.77
CA ASP A 1087 -36.73 17.71 6.74
C ASP A 1087 -35.37 18.44 6.73
N ARG A 1088 -34.79 18.66 7.91
CA ARG A 1088 -33.49 19.32 8.07
C ARG A 1088 -32.33 18.47 7.54
N GLU A 1089 -32.37 17.16 7.76
CA GLU A 1089 -31.36 16.22 7.26
C GLU A 1089 -31.46 16.09 5.74
N LEU A 1090 -32.70 15.98 5.23
CA LEU A 1090 -32.95 15.89 3.80
C LEU A 1090 -32.54 17.16 3.05
N ASP A 1091 -32.81 18.34 3.62
CA ASP A 1091 -32.29 19.61 3.09
C ASP A 1091 -30.77 19.63 3.02
N GLY A 1092 -30.09 19.09 4.02
CA GLY A 1092 -28.63 18.93 4.02
C GLY A 1092 -28.14 18.03 2.88
N HIS A 1093 -28.83 16.92 2.62
CA HIS A 1093 -28.50 16.00 1.53
C HIS A 1093 -28.77 16.61 0.14
N ILE A 1094 -29.93 17.24 -0.08
CA ILE A 1094 -30.28 17.88 -1.35
C ILE A 1094 -29.32 19.04 -1.65
N THR A 1095 -29.05 19.88 -0.64
CA THR A 1095 -28.07 20.97 -0.79
C THR A 1095 -26.72 20.42 -1.21
N PHE A 1096 -26.23 19.37 -0.57
CA PHE A 1096 -24.96 18.74 -0.94
C PHE A 1096 -24.96 18.25 -2.40
N LEU A 1097 -26.03 17.55 -2.81
CA LEU A 1097 -26.19 17.01 -4.16
C LEU A 1097 -26.23 18.11 -5.24
N GLU A 1098 -26.82 19.25 -4.90
CA GLU A 1098 -26.80 20.47 -5.72
C GLU A 1098 -25.37 21.01 -5.86
N GLN A 1099 -24.59 21.09 -4.78
CA GLN A 1099 -23.23 21.64 -4.87
C GLN A 1099 -22.25 20.77 -5.64
N ILE A 1100 -22.39 19.45 -5.58
CA ILE A 1100 -21.54 18.55 -6.39
C ILE A 1100 -22.04 18.41 -7.84
N GLY A 1101 -23.10 19.14 -8.23
CA GLY A 1101 -23.63 19.18 -9.59
C GLY A 1101 -24.33 17.88 -10.04
N VAL A 1102 -24.80 17.07 -9.08
CA VAL A 1102 -25.59 15.86 -9.36
C VAL A 1102 -27.07 16.21 -9.52
N LEU A 1103 -27.58 17.10 -8.67
CA LEU A 1103 -28.93 17.67 -8.78
C LEU A 1103 -28.85 19.17 -9.06
N GLU A 1104 -29.95 19.74 -9.54
CA GLU A 1104 -30.14 21.18 -9.68
C GLU A 1104 -31.45 21.55 -9.00
N THR A 1105 -31.43 22.62 -8.20
CA THR A 1105 -32.66 23.23 -7.70
C THR A 1105 -32.91 24.56 -8.39
N VAL A 1106 -33.95 24.62 -9.22
CA VAL A 1106 -34.30 25.82 -9.97
C VAL A 1106 -35.47 26.53 -9.30
N ALA A 1107 -35.36 27.85 -9.13
CA ALA A 1107 -36.47 28.66 -8.67
C ALA A 1107 -37.45 28.94 -9.83
N ALA A 1108 -38.54 28.17 -9.92
CA ALA A 1108 -39.62 28.39 -10.87
C ALA A 1108 -40.77 29.15 -10.20
N GLY A 1109 -40.60 30.47 -9.98
CA GLY A 1109 -41.58 31.29 -9.27
C GLY A 1109 -41.59 31.02 -7.76
N PRO A 1110 -42.77 30.98 -7.06
CA PRO A 1110 -42.82 30.77 -5.61
C PRO A 1110 -42.51 29.33 -5.17
N ARG A 1111 -42.25 28.39 -6.10
CA ARG A 1111 -41.96 26.98 -5.81
C ARG A 1111 -40.60 26.61 -6.41
N ARG A 1112 -39.73 26.00 -5.61
CA ARG A 1112 -38.47 25.39 -6.08
C ARG A 1112 -38.75 24.03 -6.70
N THR A 1113 -38.04 23.67 -7.75
CA THR A 1113 -38.06 22.33 -8.34
C THR A 1113 -36.70 21.65 -8.20
N VAL A 1114 -36.66 20.31 -8.27
CA VAL A 1114 -35.44 19.49 -8.25
C VAL A 1114 -35.40 18.58 -9.47
N GLY A 1115 -34.24 18.46 -10.10
CA GLY A 1115 -34.00 17.57 -11.25
C GLY A 1115 -32.52 17.32 -11.50
N PHE A 1116 -32.20 16.58 -12.56
CA PHE A 1116 -30.82 16.29 -12.97
C PHE A 1116 -30.36 17.30 -14.02
N PRO A 1117 -29.31 18.11 -13.76
CA PRO A 1117 -28.78 19.02 -14.75
C PRO A 1117 -28.10 18.25 -15.89
N ILE A 1118 -27.29 17.24 -15.56
CA ILE A 1118 -26.51 16.47 -16.54
C ILE A 1118 -27.33 15.25 -17.00
N HIS A 1119 -27.94 15.33 -18.20
CA HIS A 1119 -28.71 14.21 -18.76
C HIS A 1119 -27.88 12.95 -18.98
N LEU A 1120 -26.58 13.07 -19.32
CA LEU A 1120 -25.69 11.90 -19.43
C LEU A 1120 -25.55 11.14 -18.10
N LEU A 1121 -25.52 11.87 -16.97
CA LEU A 1121 -25.48 11.25 -15.65
C LEU A 1121 -26.83 10.61 -15.34
N HIS A 1122 -27.93 11.33 -15.55
CA HIS A 1122 -29.28 10.80 -15.31
C HIS A 1122 -29.50 9.48 -16.06
N GLU A 1123 -29.16 9.43 -17.35
CA GLU A 1123 -29.32 8.22 -18.16
C GLU A 1123 -28.38 7.10 -17.70
N ALA A 1124 -27.14 7.42 -17.30
CA ALA A 1124 -26.23 6.44 -16.73
C ALA A 1124 -26.76 5.85 -15.41
N LEU A 1125 -27.41 6.66 -14.57
CA LEU A 1125 -27.96 6.22 -13.29
C LEU A 1125 -29.23 5.36 -13.41
N ARG A 1126 -29.96 5.49 -14.52
CA ARG A 1126 -31.14 4.67 -14.83
C ARG A 1126 -30.79 3.31 -15.43
N ASP A 1127 -29.56 3.12 -15.89
CA ASP A 1127 -29.10 1.84 -16.40
C ASP A 1127 -28.96 0.84 -15.23
N PRO A 1128 -29.73 -0.26 -15.20
CA PRO A 1128 -29.65 -1.24 -14.12
C PRO A 1128 -28.29 -1.96 -14.05
N ASP A 1129 -27.51 -1.94 -15.13
CA ASP A 1129 -26.15 -2.50 -15.17
C ASP A 1129 -25.07 -1.49 -14.72
N TYR A 1130 -25.45 -0.25 -14.37
CA TYR A 1130 -24.54 0.77 -13.85
C TYR A 1130 -24.07 0.42 -12.43
N SER A 1131 -22.96 -0.31 -12.34
CA SER A 1131 -22.32 -0.61 -11.06
C SER A 1131 -21.61 0.63 -10.52
N TRP A 1132 -22.18 1.24 -9.48
CA TRP A 1132 -21.56 2.31 -8.71
C TRP A 1132 -20.23 1.84 -8.12
N GLY A 1133 -19.23 2.72 -8.09
CA GLY A 1133 -18.05 2.53 -7.27
C GLY A 1133 -18.39 2.50 -5.77
N ALA A 1134 -18.74 1.31 -5.28
CA ALA A 1134 -18.94 0.85 -3.90
C ALA A 1134 -20.28 1.14 -3.18
N ASP A 1135 -20.94 0.07 -2.70
CA ASP A 1135 -21.19 -0.05 -1.24
C ASP A 1135 -20.55 -1.36 -0.71
N PRO A 1136 -19.67 -1.27 0.30
CA PRO A 1136 -19.10 -2.39 1.06
C PRO A 1136 -20.00 -3.02 2.13
N LEU A 1137 -21.16 -2.46 2.48
CA LEU A 1137 -21.97 -2.91 3.63
C LEU A 1137 -23.47 -2.62 3.40
N GLY A 1138 -24.13 -3.38 2.54
CA GLY A 1138 -25.59 -3.39 2.42
C GLY A 1138 -26.15 -4.70 2.95
N ASP A 1139 -26.11 -4.89 4.27
CA ASP A 1139 -27.00 -5.77 5.07
C ASP A 1139 -26.59 -5.63 6.56
N ILE A 1140 -26.93 -4.48 7.14
CA ILE A 1140 -27.40 -4.42 8.53
C ILE A 1140 -28.88 -4.07 8.44
N TYR A 1141 -29.70 -5.06 8.11
CA TYR A 1141 -31.10 -5.20 8.54
C TYR A 1141 -31.44 -6.68 8.64
#